data_AF-A0AAD5UN37-F1
#
_entry.id   AF-A0AAD5UN37-F1
#
_cell.length_a   1.000
_cell.length_b   1.000
_cell.length_c   1.000
_cell.angle_alpha   90.00
_cell.angle_beta   90.00
_cell.angle_gamma   90.00
#
_symmetry.space_group_name_H-M   'P 1'
#
loop_
_entity.id
_entity.type
_entity.pdbx_description
1 polymer ?
#
loop_
_entity_poly.entity_id
_entity_poly.type
_entity_poly.pdbx_seq_one_letter_code
_entity_poly.pdbx_strand_id
1 'polypeptide(L)'
;MGGGTSKQTMAVDSSESLVNKILAAKVRNPDNLMAKHFSEEYYNSLDDAKKARLLKICKSGGDNPDSSLGMYAQQPDDYDEFAIYFDKVIREYHKITTDGTHVNNWDMSTRQAKLESMGCANGKLDLASLGLGKTSMRVRVGRNLSSFPLPGSMTKTDRIKMEEKMATAFKTLIADPRYGGSYYSLTPSSPYHISKEKYQELVNEHIMFKDMSADKYLNSAGISSNWPYGRGCYVSADKEFIVWVGEEDHLRIMCMVQGTVLNDVFDRLQVAEQLVEKQAGPFAKAKKYGYVTSCPTNLGTGMRASLHIKLPKLTSDGSDKKAKAVCKPLGLSVRGLGGEHTPIGEDGTVDISPSGRLMIEEVDIICSLYEGVKQLLAAESEAAKKDISEQLAKIDAAKESNPDNLMAKYFEKSYFDGLENDSMRQRLLKICKSGSDNPDSSLGMYAMQPDDYDVFGVYFDKVIRDYHKIEGEKVHTTNWDLTSKQSRLDMLGCTDGKLDLAKLGLGKSSMRVRVGRNLSSFPLPGAMTKSDRIKMENTMIAAFKNLISDKAYGGTYYSLTPGNPYFINEAKYQELVNEHIMFKDMSADKYLNSAGISSNWPYGRGCYVSADKEFIVWVGEEDHLRIMCMVQGTVLNTVFDRLQTAEKIVEKHADKFAKAKNYGFVTSCPTNLGTGMRASVHIKIPALTKGGSDKEAKKVCKPLGLSVRGLGGEHTPIGEDGTVDISPSARLMIEEADIICSLYEGIKLLLEAENKAKEEA
;
A
#
# COMPACT_ATOMS: atom_id res chain seq x y z
N MET A 1 -16.68 86.72 -3.87
CA MET A 1 -17.03 85.39 -4.43
C MET A 1 -15.98 84.38 -3.98
N GLY A 2 -16.41 83.24 -3.45
CA GLY A 2 -15.59 82.03 -3.31
C GLY A 2 -14.83 81.88 -1.99
N GLY A 3 -15.49 81.32 -0.97
CA GLY A 3 -14.82 80.67 0.15
C GLY A 3 -14.25 79.30 -0.26
N GLY A 4 -13.14 78.91 0.35
CA GLY A 4 -12.54 77.58 0.22
C GLY A 4 -12.07 77.10 1.58
N THR A 5 -12.91 76.32 2.24
CA THR A 5 -12.64 75.63 3.51
C THR A 5 -11.66 74.47 3.29
N SER A 6 -10.61 74.42 4.10
CA SER A 6 -9.70 73.28 4.21
C SER A 6 -10.45 72.06 4.75
N LYS A 7 -10.67 71.04 3.91
CA LYS A 7 -11.06 69.71 4.39
C LYS A 7 -9.80 68.98 4.87
N GLN A 8 -9.64 68.89 6.19
CA GLN A 8 -8.92 67.78 6.81
C GLN A 8 -9.59 66.48 6.38
N THR A 9 -8.91 65.68 5.57
CA THR A 9 -9.22 64.26 5.41
C THR A 9 -8.85 63.55 6.71
N MET A 10 -9.86 63.29 7.54
CA MET A 10 -9.78 62.33 8.64
C MET A 10 -9.47 60.94 8.06
N ALA A 11 -8.45 60.28 8.60
CA ALA A 11 -8.23 58.86 8.39
C ALA A 11 -9.45 58.11 8.95
N VAL A 12 -10.22 57.46 8.09
CA VAL A 12 -11.26 56.51 8.52
C VAL A 12 -10.55 55.39 9.26
N ASP A 13 -10.92 55.16 10.51
CA ASP A 13 -10.24 54.29 11.43
C ASP A 13 -10.27 52.83 10.92
N SER A 14 -9.10 52.21 10.78
CA SER A 14 -8.96 50.83 10.30
C SER A 14 -9.70 49.80 11.17
N SER A 15 -10.02 50.17 12.43
CA SER A 15 -10.77 49.36 13.39
C SER A 15 -12.26 49.19 12.99
N GLU A 16 -12.92 50.24 12.48
CA GLU A 16 -14.29 50.19 11.96
C GLU A 16 -14.40 49.24 10.77
N SER A 17 -13.32 49.06 10.01
CA SER A 17 -13.31 48.13 8.87
C SER A 17 -13.32 46.65 9.28
N LEU A 18 -12.67 46.29 10.40
CA LEU A 18 -12.55 44.89 10.84
C LEU A 18 -13.79 44.42 11.61
N VAL A 19 -14.38 45.27 12.45
CA VAL A 19 -15.67 44.96 13.11
C VAL A 19 -16.72 44.65 12.05
N ASN A 20 -16.83 45.50 11.02
CA ASN A 20 -17.75 45.27 9.91
C ASN A 20 -17.49 43.95 9.16
N LYS A 21 -16.23 43.57 8.95
CA LYS A 21 -15.87 42.26 8.38
C LYS A 21 -16.35 41.10 9.27
N ILE A 22 -16.14 41.19 10.58
CA ILE A 22 -16.57 40.16 11.54
C ILE A 22 -18.09 40.02 11.53
N LEU A 23 -18.83 41.13 11.55
CA LEU A 23 -20.29 41.13 11.50
C LEU A 23 -20.81 40.59 10.17
N ALA A 24 -20.15 40.92 9.05
CA ALA A 24 -20.47 40.34 7.75
C ALA A 24 -20.21 38.83 7.73
N ALA A 25 -19.09 38.36 8.31
CA ALA A 25 -18.77 36.93 8.45
C ALA A 25 -19.80 36.20 9.31
N LYS A 26 -20.29 36.83 10.38
CA LYS A 26 -21.33 36.27 11.26
C LYS A 26 -22.61 35.90 10.50
N VAL A 27 -22.98 36.70 9.50
CA VAL A 27 -24.16 36.48 8.65
C VAL A 27 -23.86 35.51 7.50
N ARG A 28 -22.72 35.69 6.81
CA ARG A 28 -22.40 34.95 5.57
C ARG A 28 -21.77 33.59 5.81
N ASN A 29 -21.15 33.39 6.97
CA ASN A 29 -20.38 32.21 7.34
C ASN A 29 -20.75 31.78 8.77
N PRO A 30 -21.97 31.25 8.99
CA PRO A 30 -22.47 30.94 10.33
C PRO A 30 -21.64 29.85 11.06
N ASP A 31 -20.85 29.07 10.33
CA ASP A 31 -19.94 28.06 10.89
C ASP A 31 -18.63 28.64 11.43
N ASN A 32 -18.34 29.92 11.18
CA ASN A 32 -17.19 30.61 11.77
C ASN A 32 -17.49 30.96 13.24
N LEU A 33 -17.00 30.14 14.17
CA LEU A 33 -17.37 30.26 15.58
C LEU A 33 -16.95 31.58 16.23
N MET A 34 -15.82 32.16 15.83
CA MET A 34 -15.41 33.50 16.25
C MET A 34 -16.51 34.51 15.89
N ALA A 35 -16.89 34.58 14.61
CA ALA A 35 -17.87 35.56 14.16
C ALA A 35 -19.26 35.30 14.77
N LYS A 36 -19.68 34.03 14.84
CA LYS A 36 -20.94 33.59 15.45
C LYS A 36 -21.12 34.12 16.87
N HIS A 37 -20.07 34.04 17.69
CA HIS A 37 -20.13 34.44 19.11
C HIS A 37 -19.72 35.89 19.36
N PHE A 38 -19.26 36.62 18.35
CA PHE A 38 -18.87 38.02 18.50
C PHE A 38 -20.10 38.87 18.89
N SER A 39 -19.96 39.67 19.95
CA SER A 39 -21.00 40.58 20.45
C SER A 39 -20.49 42.01 20.41
N GLU A 40 -21.16 42.87 19.65
CA GLU A 40 -20.85 44.30 19.59
C GLU A 40 -21.06 44.97 20.95
N GLU A 41 -22.09 44.57 21.70
CA GLU A 41 -22.33 45.07 23.05
C GLU A 41 -21.15 44.77 23.97
N TYR A 42 -20.66 43.51 23.96
CA TYR A 42 -19.49 43.14 24.74
C TYR A 42 -18.25 43.90 24.26
N TYR A 43 -17.99 43.96 22.95
CA TYR A 43 -16.87 44.71 22.38
C TYR A 43 -16.89 46.18 22.79
N ASN A 44 -18.05 46.83 22.72
CA ASN A 44 -18.21 48.24 23.05
C ASN A 44 -18.05 48.52 24.56
N SER A 45 -18.33 47.53 25.41
CA SER A 45 -18.12 47.62 26.86
C SER A 45 -16.64 47.61 27.29
N LEU A 46 -15.73 47.19 26.40
CA LEU A 46 -14.30 47.12 26.68
C LEU A 46 -13.63 48.50 26.55
N ASP A 47 -12.55 48.69 27.31
CA ASP A 47 -11.63 49.82 27.10
C ASP A 47 -10.86 49.70 25.77
N ASP A 48 -10.25 50.78 25.32
CA ASP A 48 -9.62 50.86 23.99
C ASP A 48 -8.45 49.86 23.82
N ALA A 49 -7.70 49.60 24.88
CA ALA A 49 -6.59 48.64 24.83
C ALA A 49 -7.12 47.21 24.65
N LYS A 50 -8.19 46.86 25.39
CA LYS A 50 -8.86 45.56 25.28
C LYS A 50 -9.58 45.41 23.94
N LYS A 51 -10.19 46.48 23.40
CA LYS A 51 -10.78 46.48 22.05
C LYS A 51 -9.73 46.15 21.00
N ALA A 52 -8.59 46.84 21.01
CA ALA A 52 -7.50 46.59 20.05
C ALA A 52 -6.97 45.15 20.15
N ARG A 53 -6.80 44.64 21.38
CA ARG A 53 -6.35 43.26 21.66
C ARG A 53 -7.37 42.22 21.16
N LEU A 54 -8.67 42.42 21.42
CA LEU A 54 -9.74 41.54 20.95
C LEU A 54 -9.86 41.54 19.41
N LEU A 55 -9.74 42.69 18.75
CA LEU A 55 -9.72 42.75 17.29
C LEU A 55 -8.55 41.97 16.70
N LYS A 56 -7.39 42.00 17.35
CA LYS A 56 -6.24 41.20 16.91
C LYS A 56 -6.49 39.70 17.04
N ILE A 57 -7.16 39.27 18.11
CA ILE A 57 -7.60 37.88 18.30
C ILE A 57 -8.52 37.42 17.16
N CYS A 58 -9.46 38.28 16.74
CA CYS A 58 -10.46 37.98 15.72
C CYS A 58 -9.99 38.21 14.27
N LYS A 59 -8.81 38.81 14.07
CA LYS A 59 -8.36 39.28 12.76
C LYS A 59 -8.37 38.19 11.69
N SER A 60 -7.91 36.99 12.04
CA SER A 60 -7.83 35.88 11.08
C SER A 60 -9.19 35.48 10.52
N GLY A 61 -10.21 35.32 11.37
CA GLY A 61 -11.56 34.98 10.94
C GLY A 61 -12.32 36.14 10.28
N GLY A 62 -11.99 37.39 10.62
CA GLY A 62 -12.52 38.56 9.92
C GLY A 62 -11.99 38.68 8.49
N ASP A 63 -10.70 38.43 8.28
CA ASP A 63 -10.09 38.44 6.94
C ASP A 63 -10.35 37.14 6.15
N ASN A 64 -10.52 36.01 6.84
CA ASN A 64 -10.72 34.68 6.26
C ASN A 64 -12.00 34.04 6.85
N PRO A 65 -13.19 34.47 6.39
CA PRO A 65 -14.45 34.06 7.00
C PRO A 65 -14.80 32.57 6.77
N ASP A 66 -14.09 31.90 5.87
CA ASP A 66 -14.17 30.46 5.62
C ASP A 66 -13.51 29.60 6.72
N SER A 67 -12.84 30.20 7.71
CA SER A 67 -12.35 29.47 8.88
C SER A 67 -13.50 28.97 9.75
N SER A 68 -13.46 27.71 10.19
CA SER A 68 -14.43 27.14 11.13
C SER A 68 -14.27 27.66 12.56
N LEU A 69 -13.12 28.24 12.91
CA LEU A 69 -12.91 28.85 14.23
C LEU A 69 -12.66 30.36 14.11
N GLY A 70 -11.63 30.78 13.37
CA GLY A 70 -11.39 32.20 13.05
C GLY A 70 -10.73 33.06 14.14
N MET A 71 -10.27 32.50 15.26
CA MET A 71 -9.60 33.29 16.32
C MET A 71 -8.30 32.67 16.83
N TYR A 72 -7.36 33.53 17.21
CA TYR A 72 -6.07 33.14 17.77
C TYR A 72 -5.71 34.03 18.96
N ALA A 73 -5.41 33.40 20.11
CA ALA A 73 -4.90 34.09 21.27
C ALA A 73 -3.54 34.76 20.95
N GLN A 74 -3.35 35.92 21.52
CA GLN A 74 -2.26 36.89 21.32
C GLN A 74 -1.38 37.03 22.55
N GLN A 75 -1.90 36.74 23.74
CA GLN A 75 -1.21 36.84 25.03
C GLN A 75 -1.57 35.66 25.94
N PRO A 76 -0.68 35.28 26.87
CA PRO A 76 -0.91 34.14 27.77
C PRO A 76 -2.22 34.17 28.58
N ASP A 77 -2.68 35.37 28.95
CA ASP A 77 -3.87 35.63 29.79
C ASP A 77 -5.16 35.85 28.99
N ASP A 78 -5.14 35.80 27.64
CA ASP A 78 -6.31 36.10 26.80
C ASP A 78 -7.55 35.25 27.12
N TYR A 79 -7.34 33.97 27.39
CA TYR A 79 -8.43 33.05 27.69
C TYR A 79 -9.15 33.37 29.01
N ASP A 80 -8.45 34.01 29.95
CA ASP A 80 -9.01 34.47 31.22
C ASP A 80 -9.56 35.90 31.09
N GLU A 81 -8.83 36.80 30.42
CA GLU A 81 -9.20 38.20 30.23
C GLU A 81 -10.48 38.38 29.38
N PHE A 82 -10.60 37.59 28.31
CA PHE A 82 -11.77 37.60 27.41
C PHE A 82 -12.65 36.36 27.61
N ALA A 83 -12.71 35.82 28.85
CA ALA A 83 -13.42 34.59 29.17
C ALA A 83 -14.90 34.61 28.71
N ILE A 84 -15.59 35.75 28.82
CA ILE A 84 -17.00 35.91 28.39
C ILE A 84 -17.20 35.53 26.91
N TYR A 85 -16.20 35.81 26.07
CA TYR A 85 -16.24 35.52 24.65
C TYR A 85 -15.61 34.17 24.31
N PHE A 86 -14.40 33.89 24.82
CA PHE A 86 -13.72 32.62 24.57
C PHE A 86 -14.52 31.42 25.08
N ASP A 87 -15.19 31.51 26.23
CA ASP A 87 -15.96 30.39 26.80
C ASP A 87 -17.04 29.90 25.84
N LYS A 88 -17.76 30.83 25.19
CA LYS A 88 -18.78 30.47 24.19
C LYS A 88 -18.20 29.74 22.99
N VAL A 89 -17.11 30.25 22.44
CA VAL A 89 -16.43 29.65 21.27
C VAL A 89 -15.84 28.29 21.61
N ILE A 90 -15.13 28.20 22.73
CA ILE A 90 -14.45 26.98 23.19
C ILE A 90 -15.47 25.88 23.50
N ARG A 91 -16.55 26.21 24.23
CA ARG A 91 -17.60 25.25 24.55
C ARG A 91 -18.27 24.68 23.31
N GLU A 92 -18.55 25.52 22.33
CA GLU A 92 -19.15 25.05 21.08
C GLU A 92 -18.20 24.16 20.28
N TYR A 93 -16.94 24.58 20.09
CA TYR A 93 -15.96 23.81 19.32
C TYR A 93 -15.66 22.44 19.96
N HIS A 94 -15.38 22.43 21.26
CA HIS A 94 -15.03 21.22 22.01
C HIS A 94 -16.25 20.45 22.52
N LYS A 95 -17.47 20.93 22.21
CA LYS A 95 -18.75 20.30 22.60
C LYS A 95 -18.88 20.10 24.11
N ILE A 96 -18.43 21.09 24.88
CA ILE A 96 -18.45 21.06 26.35
C ILE A 96 -19.84 21.46 26.85
N THR A 97 -20.57 20.49 27.40
CA THR A 97 -21.95 20.68 27.89
C THR A 97 -22.04 20.92 29.40
N THR A 98 -21.00 20.58 30.16
CA THR A 98 -20.96 20.74 31.62
C THR A 98 -20.01 21.86 32.04
N ASP A 99 -20.18 22.41 33.23
CA ASP A 99 -19.16 23.27 33.85
C ASP A 99 -18.05 22.42 34.48
N GLY A 100 -16.84 22.96 34.46
CA GLY A 100 -15.65 22.29 34.97
C GLY A 100 -14.38 23.04 34.61
N THR A 101 -13.29 22.64 35.26
CA THR A 101 -11.93 23.11 35.00
C THR A 101 -11.11 21.95 34.47
N HIS A 102 -10.31 22.23 33.44
CA HIS A 102 -9.41 21.24 32.88
C HIS A 102 -8.33 20.84 33.89
N VAL A 103 -8.03 19.54 33.93
CA VAL A 103 -6.95 18.97 34.75
C VAL A 103 -5.90 18.39 33.80
N ASN A 104 -4.66 18.82 33.97
CA ASN A 104 -3.51 18.21 33.30
C ASN A 104 -2.92 17.14 34.22
N ASN A 105 -2.83 15.90 33.76
CA ASN A 105 -2.32 14.78 34.53
C ASN A 105 -1.66 13.75 33.62
N TRP A 106 -0.37 13.52 33.86
CA TRP A 106 0.47 12.56 33.16
C TRP A 106 0.76 11.31 34.00
N ASP A 107 0.32 11.28 35.26
CA ASP A 107 0.71 10.23 36.19
C ASP A 107 -0.13 8.96 35.96
N MET A 108 0.48 7.99 35.28
CA MET A 108 -0.09 6.67 35.02
C MET A 108 -0.51 5.94 36.30
N SER A 109 0.11 6.20 37.45
CA SER A 109 -0.24 5.55 38.71
C SER A 109 -1.66 5.91 39.17
N THR A 110 -2.17 7.08 38.76
CA THR A 110 -3.56 7.50 39.04
C THR A 110 -4.62 6.72 38.25
N ARG A 111 -4.20 5.81 37.36
CA ARG A 111 -5.08 4.95 36.54
C ARG A 111 -4.89 3.47 36.80
N GLN A 112 -4.26 3.08 37.90
CA GLN A 112 -3.96 1.68 38.22
C GLN A 112 -5.17 0.73 38.06
N ALA A 113 -6.34 1.07 38.61
CA ALA A 113 -7.55 0.25 38.47
C ALA A 113 -8.04 0.11 37.01
N LYS A 114 -7.85 1.14 36.18
CA LYS A 114 -8.17 1.11 34.74
C LYS A 114 -7.17 0.26 33.98
N LEU A 115 -5.88 0.34 34.33
CA LEU A 115 -4.84 -0.51 33.74
C LEU A 115 -5.11 -1.99 34.04
N GLU A 116 -5.48 -2.31 35.27
CA GLU A 116 -5.86 -3.66 35.70
C GLU A 116 -7.07 -4.20 34.95
N SER A 117 -8.14 -3.39 34.78
CA SER A 117 -9.33 -3.81 34.03
C SER A 117 -9.05 -4.04 32.53
N MET A 118 -8.05 -3.35 31.97
CA MET A 118 -7.59 -3.57 30.61
C MET A 118 -6.66 -4.78 30.47
N GLY A 119 -6.23 -5.40 31.58
CA GLY A 119 -5.29 -6.52 31.59
C GLY A 119 -3.82 -6.11 31.45
N CYS A 120 -3.49 -4.85 31.72
CA CYS A 120 -2.14 -4.31 31.59
C CYS A 120 -1.27 -4.67 32.80
N ALA A 121 -0.39 -5.66 32.66
CA ALA A 121 0.53 -6.06 33.71
C ALA A 121 1.52 -4.94 34.05
N ASN A 122 1.77 -4.72 35.35
CA ASN A 122 2.76 -3.75 35.85
C ASN A 122 2.58 -2.31 35.31
N GLY A 123 1.36 -1.92 34.97
CA GLY A 123 1.04 -0.59 34.44
C GLY A 123 1.55 -0.33 33.02
N LYS A 124 1.98 -1.37 32.29
CA LYS A 124 2.47 -1.24 30.92
C LYS A 124 1.35 -1.42 29.90
N LEU A 125 1.15 -0.40 29.09
CA LEU A 125 0.27 -0.41 27.92
C LEU A 125 1.03 -1.05 26.73
N ASP A 126 1.26 -2.37 26.81
CA ASP A 126 2.06 -3.12 25.84
C ASP A 126 1.19 -3.74 24.74
N LEU A 127 1.28 -3.20 23.53
CA LEU A 127 0.57 -3.66 22.34
C LEU A 127 0.98 -5.08 21.93
N ALA A 128 2.17 -5.57 22.33
CA ALA A 128 2.58 -6.95 22.07
C ALA A 128 1.67 -7.96 22.78
N SER A 129 1.15 -7.61 23.96
CA SER A 129 0.17 -8.44 24.68
C SER A 129 -1.16 -8.60 23.94
N LEU A 130 -1.45 -7.69 22.99
CA LEU A 130 -2.61 -7.73 22.12
C LEU A 130 -2.31 -8.43 20.78
N GLY A 131 -1.10 -8.98 20.59
CA GLY A 131 -0.67 -9.65 19.36
C GLY A 131 -0.10 -8.72 18.28
N LEU A 132 0.17 -7.44 18.60
CA LEU A 132 0.80 -6.51 17.67
C LEU A 132 2.32 -6.56 17.73
N GLY A 133 2.96 -6.46 16.57
CA GLY A 133 4.40 -6.21 16.49
C GLY A 133 4.76 -4.75 16.78
N LYS A 134 6.00 -4.37 16.44
CA LYS A 134 6.44 -2.97 16.52
C LYS A 134 5.51 -2.08 15.69
N THR A 135 4.93 -1.11 16.36
CA THR A 135 3.89 -0.21 15.86
C THR A 135 4.43 1.21 15.85
N SER A 136 4.04 1.99 14.83
CA SER A 136 4.40 3.41 14.75
C SER A 136 3.51 4.20 15.69
N MET A 137 4.12 4.82 16.69
CA MET A 137 3.44 5.56 17.75
C MET A 137 3.94 7.00 17.75
N ARG A 138 3.04 7.96 17.93
CA ARG A 138 3.41 9.38 17.94
C ARG A 138 2.62 10.14 18.97
N VAL A 139 3.30 10.86 19.85
CA VAL A 139 2.68 11.81 20.78
C VAL A 139 3.21 13.21 20.48
N ARG A 140 2.33 14.20 20.43
CA ARG A 140 2.70 15.61 20.33
C ARG A 140 1.96 16.47 21.32
N VAL A 141 2.58 17.56 21.77
CA VAL A 141 1.95 18.63 22.54
C VAL A 141 2.27 20.01 21.97
N GLY A 142 1.32 20.95 22.08
CA GLY A 142 1.55 22.38 21.85
C GLY A 142 1.79 23.11 23.18
N ARG A 143 2.82 23.95 23.25
CA ARG A 143 3.17 24.73 24.46
C ARG A 143 3.60 26.15 24.11
N ASN A 144 3.20 27.08 24.96
CA ASN A 144 3.67 28.47 24.92
C ASN A 144 4.30 28.84 26.26
N LEU A 145 5.47 29.47 26.25
CA LEU A 145 6.07 30.07 27.45
C LEU A 145 5.26 31.27 27.95
N SER A 146 5.04 31.36 29.27
CA SER A 146 4.28 32.44 29.90
C SER A 146 4.99 33.80 29.91
N SER A 147 6.32 33.81 29.73
CA SER A 147 7.14 35.02 29.74
C SER A 147 7.15 35.79 28.40
N PHE A 148 6.42 35.32 27.39
CA PHE A 148 6.38 35.92 26.05
C PHE A 148 4.93 36.13 25.59
N PRO A 149 4.65 37.18 24.79
CA PRO A 149 3.42 37.23 24.01
C PRO A 149 3.27 35.98 23.15
N LEU A 150 2.04 35.55 22.87
CA LEU A 150 1.82 34.42 21.96
C LEU A 150 2.24 34.80 20.52
N PRO A 151 2.51 33.81 19.64
CA PRO A 151 3.11 34.04 18.33
C PRO A 151 2.51 35.17 17.49
N GLY A 152 1.18 35.36 17.51
CA GLY A 152 0.50 36.44 16.77
C GLY A 152 0.90 37.87 17.19
N SER A 153 1.42 38.03 18.40
CA SER A 153 1.82 39.32 18.98
C SER A 153 3.30 39.49 19.26
N MET A 154 4.12 38.49 18.95
CA MET A 154 5.56 38.61 19.10
C MET A 154 6.15 39.59 18.06
N THR A 155 6.95 40.54 18.53
CA THR A 155 7.85 41.30 17.67
C THR A 155 8.99 40.42 17.15
N LYS A 156 9.74 40.90 16.16
CA LYS A 156 10.98 40.23 15.72
C LYS A 156 11.95 39.99 16.89
N THR A 157 12.07 40.96 17.79
CA THR A 157 12.93 40.87 18.98
C THR A 157 12.44 39.80 19.94
N ASP A 158 11.13 39.73 20.21
CA ASP A 158 10.56 38.69 21.08
C ASP A 158 10.82 37.29 20.52
N ARG A 159 10.69 37.12 19.20
CA ARG A 159 10.93 35.84 18.51
C ARG A 159 12.37 35.38 18.69
N ILE A 160 13.33 36.28 18.48
CA ILE A 160 14.76 35.97 18.68
C ILE A 160 15.05 35.66 20.14
N LYS A 161 14.53 36.45 21.09
CA LYS A 161 14.72 36.20 22.53
C LYS A 161 14.11 34.88 23.00
N MET A 162 12.95 34.51 22.46
CA MET A 162 12.32 33.22 22.75
C MET A 162 13.16 32.07 22.22
N GLU A 163 13.67 32.18 20.99
CA GLU A 163 14.60 31.20 20.43
C GLU A 163 15.90 31.09 21.27
N GLU A 164 16.50 32.20 21.67
CA GLU A 164 17.70 32.21 22.54
C GLU A 164 17.42 31.52 23.88
N LYS A 165 16.24 31.78 24.46
CA LYS A 165 15.78 31.10 25.68
C LYS A 165 15.65 29.59 25.44
N MET A 166 15.05 29.18 24.32
CA MET A 166 14.91 27.77 23.96
C MET A 166 16.24 27.08 23.66
N ALA A 167 17.22 27.79 23.10
CA ALA A 167 18.56 27.26 22.89
C ALA A 167 19.23 26.82 24.21
N THR A 168 18.85 27.40 25.36
CA THR A 168 19.32 26.92 26.68
C THR A 168 18.73 25.56 27.06
N ALA A 169 17.44 25.35 26.77
CA ALA A 169 16.78 24.05 26.97
C ALA A 169 17.38 22.99 26.03
N PHE A 170 17.62 23.34 24.76
CA PHE A 170 18.20 22.41 23.78
C PHE A 170 19.64 22.03 24.13
N LYS A 171 20.46 22.93 24.68
CA LYS A 171 21.78 22.54 25.23
C LYS A 171 21.67 21.42 26.27
N THR A 172 20.65 21.49 27.12
CA THR A 172 20.40 20.47 28.14
C THR A 172 19.93 19.16 27.51
N LEU A 173 19.02 19.20 26.54
CA LEU A 173 18.58 18.01 25.80
C LEU A 173 19.72 17.36 24.99
N ILE A 174 20.58 18.16 24.36
CA ILE A 174 21.75 17.69 23.62
C ILE A 174 22.77 16.99 24.53
N ALA A 175 22.92 17.48 25.77
CA ALA A 175 23.79 16.84 26.75
C ALA A 175 23.19 15.58 27.39
N ASP A 176 21.87 15.37 27.27
CA ASP A 176 21.18 14.22 27.84
C ASP A 176 21.30 13.00 26.90
N PRO A 177 21.87 11.87 27.36
CA PRO A 177 22.06 10.67 26.53
C PRO A 177 20.76 10.08 25.98
N ARG A 178 19.61 10.40 26.55
CA ARG A 178 18.28 9.93 26.07
C ARG A 178 17.83 10.66 24.80
N TYR A 179 18.43 11.80 24.48
CA TYR A 179 18.05 12.63 23.35
C TYR A 179 19.23 12.96 22.44
N GLY A 180 20.28 13.62 22.94
CA GLY A 180 21.41 14.05 22.10
C GLY A 180 20.98 15.01 20.98
N GLY A 181 21.54 14.86 19.78
CA GLY A 181 21.01 15.51 18.58
C GLY A 181 21.49 16.95 18.36
N SER A 182 20.65 17.78 17.73
CA SER A 182 21.05 19.12 17.27
C SER A 182 19.85 20.07 17.11
N TYR A 183 20.11 21.36 17.33
CA TYR A 183 19.16 22.42 17.02
C TYR A 183 19.55 23.11 15.71
N TYR A 184 18.55 23.35 14.86
CA TYR A 184 18.70 23.99 13.56
C TYR A 184 17.78 25.20 13.48
N SER A 185 18.36 26.38 13.33
CA SER A 185 17.67 27.67 13.31
C SER A 185 17.51 28.20 11.89
N LEU A 186 16.33 28.71 11.56
CA LEU A 186 16.09 29.49 10.35
C LEU A 186 16.49 30.97 10.52
N THR A 187 16.67 31.45 11.75
CA THR A 187 17.16 32.81 12.03
C THR A 187 18.58 32.99 11.45
N PRO A 188 18.80 33.95 10.53
CA PRO A 188 20.10 34.13 9.87
C PRO A 188 21.25 34.50 10.82
N SER A 189 20.95 35.20 11.91
CA SER A 189 21.94 35.63 12.91
C SER A 189 22.20 34.61 14.02
N SER A 190 21.53 33.46 13.98
CA SER A 190 21.66 32.44 15.04
C SER A 190 22.96 31.66 14.89
N PRO A 191 23.66 31.30 15.99
CA PRO A 191 24.81 30.40 15.92
C PRO A 191 24.44 28.99 15.45
N TYR A 192 23.14 28.66 15.37
CA TYR A 192 22.62 27.38 14.88
C TYR A 192 22.01 27.49 13.47
N HIS A 193 22.36 28.53 12.69
CA HIS A 193 21.75 28.76 11.39
C HIS A 193 21.92 27.56 10.44
N ILE A 194 20.80 27.07 9.90
CA ILE A 194 20.76 25.91 9.00
C ILE A 194 21.05 26.31 7.56
N SER A 195 21.78 25.46 6.81
CA SER A 195 21.92 25.66 5.36
C SER A 195 20.63 25.36 4.61
N LYS A 196 20.50 25.88 3.39
CA LYS A 196 19.32 25.63 2.54
C LYS A 196 19.17 24.15 2.18
N GLU A 197 20.27 23.47 1.92
CA GLU A 197 20.31 22.05 1.56
C GLU A 197 19.84 21.20 2.74
N LYS A 198 20.37 21.49 3.95
CA LYS A 198 19.97 20.77 5.16
C LYS A 198 18.51 21.06 5.53
N TYR A 199 18.03 22.28 5.33
CA TYR A 199 16.61 22.60 5.50
C TYR A 199 15.73 21.76 4.57
N GLN A 200 16.09 21.67 3.28
CA GLN A 200 15.32 20.87 2.32
C GLN A 200 15.37 19.37 2.66
N GLU A 201 16.52 18.86 3.11
CA GLU A 201 16.66 17.48 3.62
C GLU A 201 15.67 17.23 4.77
N LEU A 202 15.68 18.06 5.82
CA LEU A 202 14.81 17.88 6.99
C LEU A 202 13.32 18.07 6.66
N VAL A 203 12.98 18.93 5.70
CA VAL A 203 11.59 19.07 5.21
C VAL A 203 11.16 17.80 4.48
N ASN A 204 12.02 17.22 3.65
CA ASN A 204 11.74 15.98 2.92
C ASN A 204 11.62 14.77 3.87
N GLU A 205 12.38 14.77 4.96
CA GLU A 205 12.29 13.77 6.03
C GLU A 205 11.10 14.00 6.99
N HIS A 206 10.28 15.04 6.77
CA HIS A 206 9.18 15.43 7.65
C HIS A 206 9.60 15.82 9.08
N ILE A 207 10.86 16.23 9.27
CA ILE A 207 11.42 16.67 10.56
C ILE A 207 11.28 18.17 10.76
N MET A 208 11.41 18.97 9.70
CA MET A 208 11.28 20.44 9.73
C MET A 208 9.97 20.86 9.06
N PHE A 209 9.30 21.86 9.63
CA PHE A 209 8.11 22.47 9.02
C PHE A 209 8.49 23.36 7.82
N LYS A 210 7.50 23.59 6.94
CA LYS A 210 7.64 24.45 5.77
C LYS A 210 7.41 25.92 6.14
N ASP A 211 7.65 26.81 5.18
CA ASP A 211 7.33 28.22 5.33
C ASP A 211 5.82 28.43 5.54
N MET A 212 5.46 28.93 6.72
CA MET A 212 4.08 29.14 7.14
C MET A 212 3.50 30.47 6.61
N SER A 213 4.30 31.30 5.94
CA SER A 213 3.84 32.59 5.39
C SER A 213 2.78 32.44 4.29
N ALA A 214 2.76 31.28 3.62
CA ALA A 214 1.75 30.91 2.63
C ALA A 214 0.40 30.52 3.25
N ASP A 215 0.34 30.22 4.55
CA ASP A 215 -0.92 29.97 5.24
C ASP A 215 -1.63 31.30 5.54
N LYS A 216 -2.73 31.56 4.82
CA LYS A 216 -3.50 32.81 4.96
C LYS A 216 -4.05 33.03 6.37
N TYR A 217 -4.40 31.97 7.10
CA TYR A 217 -4.97 32.09 8.44
C TYR A 217 -3.90 32.49 9.45
N LEU A 218 -2.74 31.84 9.41
CA LEU A 218 -1.60 32.16 10.28
C LEU A 218 -0.98 33.53 9.93
N ASN A 219 -0.99 33.90 8.65
CA ASN A 219 -0.59 35.23 8.20
C ASN A 219 -1.49 36.33 8.78
N SER A 220 -2.81 36.22 8.58
CA SER A 220 -3.77 37.19 9.13
C SER A 220 -3.76 37.24 10.67
N ALA A 221 -3.46 36.12 11.34
CA ALA A 221 -3.29 36.05 12.80
C ALA A 221 -1.99 36.70 13.31
N GLY A 222 -1.08 37.08 12.41
CA GLY A 222 0.24 37.62 12.74
C GLY A 222 1.30 36.58 13.12
N ILE A 223 0.94 35.29 13.13
CA ILE A 223 1.79 34.18 13.58
C ILE A 223 3.00 33.97 12.66
N SER A 224 2.81 34.08 11.34
CA SER A 224 3.90 33.95 10.35
C SER A 224 4.71 35.24 10.14
N SER A 225 4.42 36.32 10.85
CA SER A 225 5.13 37.61 10.75
C SER A 225 6.62 37.49 11.04
N ASN A 226 7.43 38.36 10.41
CA ASN A 226 8.89 38.40 10.61
C ASN A 226 9.58 37.08 10.24
N TRP A 227 9.08 36.33 9.26
CA TRP A 227 9.77 35.13 8.78
C TRP A 227 11.18 35.48 8.28
N PRO A 228 12.23 34.67 8.56
CA PRO A 228 12.24 33.40 9.31
C PRO A 228 12.67 33.52 10.78
N TYR A 229 12.65 34.72 11.38
CA TYR A 229 13.25 34.97 12.70
C TYR A 229 12.51 34.28 13.86
N GLY A 230 13.26 33.69 14.78
CA GLY A 230 12.80 32.91 15.93
C GLY A 230 12.13 31.59 15.56
N ARG A 231 12.54 30.98 14.44
CA ARG A 231 12.05 29.67 14.00
C ARG A 231 13.18 28.67 13.86
N GLY A 232 12.88 27.43 14.20
CA GLY A 232 13.83 26.34 14.05
C GLY A 232 13.27 25.00 14.50
N CYS A 233 14.11 23.99 14.46
CA CYS A 233 13.78 22.64 14.85
C CYS A 233 14.94 22.03 15.64
N TYR A 234 14.63 21.52 16.82
CA TYR A 234 15.50 20.58 17.52
C TYR A 234 15.09 19.15 17.13
N VAL A 235 16.08 18.31 16.87
CA VAL A 235 15.89 16.88 16.59
C VAL A 235 16.91 16.07 17.38
N SER A 236 16.45 15.00 18.04
CA SER A 236 17.29 14.07 18.80
C SER A 236 18.22 13.25 17.89
N ALA A 237 19.25 12.63 18.46
CA ALA A 237 20.24 11.84 17.74
C ALA A 237 19.64 10.63 16.99
N ASP A 238 18.60 10.03 17.57
CA ASP A 238 17.83 8.92 16.97
C ASP A 238 16.70 9.39 16.03
N LYS A 239 16.52 10.71 15.89
CA LYS A 239 15.43 11.36 15.13
C LYS A 239 14.01 11.00 15.59
N GLU A 240 13.87 10.43 16.79
CA GLU A 240 12.57 10.02 17.37
C GLU A 240 11.93 11.10 18.26
N PHE A 241 12.63 12.20 18.54
CA PHE A 241 12.10 13.33 19.30
C PHE A 241 12.42 14.65 18.62
N ILE A 242 11.40 15.49 18.44
CA ILE A 242 11.45 16.71 17.63
C ILE A 242 10.75 17.85 18.38
N VAL A 243 11.34 19.03 18.38
CA VAL A 243 10.70 20.26 18.87
C VAL A 243 10.74 21.31 17.76
N TRP A 244 9.56 21.68 17.24
CA TRP A 244 9.45 22.86 16.39
C TRP A 244 9.33 24.11 17.24
N VAL A 245 10.06 25.15 16.85
CA VAL A 245 10.10 26.45 17.52
C VAL A 245 9.47 27.50 16.60
N GLY A 246 8.47 28.21 17.10
CA GLY A 246 7.89 29.39 16.42
C GLY A 246 7.11 29.09 15.13
N GLU A 247 6.49 27.91 15.03
CA GLU A 247 5.63 27.51 13.90
C GLU A 247 4.21 28.10 14.06
N GLU A 248 3.31 27.45 14.82
CA GLU A 248 1.97 27.97 15.17
C GLU A 248 1.89 28.41 16.64
N ASP A 249 2.51 27.62 17.52
CA ASP A 249 2.77 27.91 18.93
C ASP A 249 4.27 28.24 19.10
N HIS A 250 4.68 28.68 20.29
CA HIS A 250 6.10 28.78 20.62
C HIS A 250 6.78 27.43 20.41
N LEU A 251 6.14 26.35 20.88
CA LEU A 251 6.67 25.00 20.80
C LEU A 251 5.62 24.00 20.34
N ARG A 252 6.01 23.14 19.40
CA ARG A 252 5.36 21.87 19.14
C ARG A 252 6.36 20.75 19.44
N ILE A 253 6.15 20.07 20.57
CA ILE A 253 7.03 19.04 21.11
C ILE A 253 6.46 17.68 20.70
N MET A 254 7.29 16.81 20.13
CA MET A 254 6.84 15.58 19.47
C MET A 254 7.79 14.44 19.76
N CYS A 255 7.24 13.26 20.05
CA CYS A 255 7.96 12.01 20.19
C CYS A 255 7.32 10.98 19.24
N MET A 256 8.12 10.28 18.46
CA MET A 256 7.68 9.28 17.47
C MET A 256 8.56 8.05 17.63
N VAL A 257 7.97 6.91 18.00
CA VAL A 257 8.71 5.68 18.32
C VAL A 257 8.11 4.51 17.54
N GLN A 258 8.99 3.65 17.03
CA GLN A 258 8.61 2.34 16.49
C GLN A 258 8.81 1.26 17.57
N GLY A 259 7.75 0.93 18.30
CA GLY A 259 7.83 0.08 19.50
C GLY A 259 6.52 -0.62 19.83
N THR A 260 6.43 -1.27 20.98
CA THR A 260 5.21 -1.96 21.42
C THR A 260 4.59 -1.35 22.68
N VAL A 261 5.34 -0.57 23.46
CA VAL A 261 4.87 -0.02 24.74
C VAL A 261 4.53 1.45 24.59
N LEU A 262 3.26 1.82 24.82
CA LEU A 262 2.81 3.22 24.71
C LEU A 262 3.42 4.13 25.78
N ASN A 263 3.76 3.58 26.96
CA ASN A 263 4.44 4.32 28.02
C ASN A 263 5.76 4.93 27.51
N ASP A 264 6.53 4.21 26.68
CA ASP A 264 7.84 4.68 26.23
C ASP A 264 7.76 6.02 25.48
N VAL A 265 6.77 6.18 24.59
CA VAL A 265 6.58 7.44 23.83
C VAL A 265 5.95 8.53 24.70
N PHE A 266 5.08 8.15 25.65
CA PHE A 266 4.39 9.07 26.54
C PHE A 266 5.33 9.66 27.59
N ASP A 267 6.06 8.80 28.31
CA ASP A 267 7.01 9.16 29.37
C ASP A 267 8.22 9.93 28.79
N ARG A 268 8.73 9.50 27.63
CA ARG A 268 9.84 10.21 26.95
C ARG A 268 9.47 11.64 26.60
N LEU A 269 8.23 11.88 26.15
CA LEU A 269 7.76 13.24 25.86
C LEU A 269 7.55 14.05 27.14
N GLN A 270 6.97 13.46 28.19
CA GLN A 270 6.75 14.12 29.48
C GLN A 270 8.08 14.59 30.10
N VAL A 271 9.09 13.72 30.13
CA VAL A 271 10.41 14.03 30.66
C VAL A 271 11.04 15.20 29.91
N ALA A 272 10.94 15.21 28.57
CA ALA A 272 11.46 16.30 27.77
C ALA A 272 10.71 17.61 28.01
N GLU A 273 9.38 17.55 28.13
CA GLU A 273 8.53 18.70 28.45
C GLU A 273 8.93 19.33 29.79
N GLN A 274 9.09 18.52 30.84
CA GLN A 274 9.53 18.98 32.17
C GLN A 274 10.93 19.60 32.14
N LEU A 275 11.84 19.02 31.37
CA LEU A 275 13.19 19.55 31.18
C LEU A 275 13.14 20.91 30.46
N VAL A 276 12.35 21.01 29.39
CA VAL A 276 12.15 22.28 28.67
C VAL A 276 11.55 23.33 29.59
N GLU A 277 10.48 23.01 30.33
CA GLU A 277 9.84 23.95 31.25
C GLU A 277 10.82 24.44 32.34
N LYS A 278 11.62 23.53 32.89
CA LYS A 278 12.65 23.85 33.90
C LYS A 278 13.70 24.84 33.39
N GLN A 279 14.11 24.74 32.12
CA GLN A 279 15.18 25.57 31.54
C GLN A 279 14.65 26.85 30.89
N ALA A 280 13.57 26.74 30.11
CA ALA A 280 12.98 27.83 29.34
C ALA A 280 11.98 28.68 30.15
N GLY A 281 11.48 28.17 31.27
CA GLY A 281 10.48 28.82 32.12
C GLY A 281 9.09 28.19 31.98
N PRO A 282 8.16 28.58 32.87
CA PRO A 282 6.84 27.96 32.96
C PRO A 282 6.01 28.16 31.69
N PHE A 283 5.31 27.11 31.28
CA PHE A 283 4.33 27.22 30.21
C PHE A 283 3.09 28.01 30.67
N ALA A 284 2.49 28.74 29.74
CA ALA A 284 1.25 29.46 29.93
C ALA A 284 0.09 28.49 30.18
N LYS A 285 -0.70 28.78 31.23
CA LYS A 285 -1.90 28.03 31.59
C LYS A 285 -3.05 29.00 31.88
N ALA A 286 -4.21 28.73 31.33
CA ALA A 286 -5.46 29.42 31.61
C ALA A 286 -6.15 28.73 32.80
N LYS A 287 -6.82 29.50 33.66
CA LYS A 287 -7.43 28.97 34.89
C LYS A 287 -8.43 27.85 34.64
N LYS A 288 -9.26 28.00 33.60
CA LYS A 288 -10.30 27.03 33.25
C LYS A 288 -9.83 25.97 32.25
N TYR A 289 -8.89 26.30 31.37
CA TYR A 289 -8.63 25.54 30.14
C TYR A 289 -7.28 24.85 30.06
N GLY A 290 -6.46 24.89 31.11
CA GLY A 290 -5.17 24.20 31.12
C GLY A 290 -4.12 24.89 30.24
N TYR A 291 -3.26 24.13 29.57
CA TYR A 291 -2.20 24.72 28.73
C TYR A 291 -2.77 25.59 27.60
N VAL A 292 -2.13 26.74 27.43
CA VAL A 292 -2.51 27.78 26.48
C VAL A 292 -1.83 27.54 25.13
N THR A 293 -2.63 27.48 24.08
CA THR A 293 -2.21 27.44 22.68
C THR A 293 -2.70 28.67 21.92
N SER A 294 -2.01 29.05 20.84
CA SER A 294 -2.43 30.15 19.96
C SER A 294 -3.84 29.91 19.44
N CYS A 295 -4.10 28.69 18.94
CA CYS A 295 -5.40 28.29 18.44
C CYS A 295 -6.22 27.60 19.55
N PRO A 296 -7.47 28.02 19.83
CA PRO A 296 -8.32 27.39 20.86
C PRO A 296 -8.60 25.89 20.66
N THR A 297 -8.41 25.37 19.44
CA THR A 297 -8.60 23.95 19.12
C THR A 297 -7.57 23.03 19.80
N ASN A 298 -6.43 23.57 20.24
CA ASN A 298 -5.34 22.85 20.86
C ASN A 298 -5.24 23.08 22.38
N LEU A 299 -6.25 23.69 23.02
CA LEU A 299 -6.27 23.90 24.48
C LEU A 299 -6.31 22.60 25.30
N GLY A 300 -6.08 22.72 26.61
CA GLY A 300 -6.20 21.64 27.56
C GLY A 300 -4.88 20.92 27.72
N THR A 301 -4.83 19.70 27.21
CA THR A 301 -3.61 18.90 27.17
C THR A 301 -2.63 19.41 26.11
N GLY A 302 -3.14 20.07 25.06
CA GLY A 302 -2.41 20.28 23.81
C GLY A 302 -1.99 18.99 23.11
N MET A 303 -2.42 17.83 23.62
CA MET A 303 -1.89 16.54 23.24
C MET A 303 -2.62 15.96 22.03
N ARG A 304 -1.86 15.29 21.17
CA ARG A 304 -2.41 14.31 20.22
C ARG A 304 -1.47 13.13 20.18
N ALA A 305 -1.92 12.02 20.74
CA ALA A 305 -1.28 10.71 20.62
C ALA A 305 -1.92 9.95 19.45
N SER A 306 -1.14 9.21 18.65
CA SER A 306 -1.68 8.41 17.55
C SER A 306 -0.88 7.15 17.26
N LEU A 307 -1.57 6.19 16.62
CA LEU A 307 -1.09 4.83 16.33
C LEU A 307 -1.50 4.41 14.93
N HIS A 308 -0.61 3.72 14.21
CA HIS A 308 -0.94 3.07 12.93
C HIS A 308 -1.12 1.56 13.11
N ILE A 309 -2.30 1.02 12.84
CA ILE A 309 -2.57 -0.43 12.90
C ILE A 309 -3.29 -0.94 11.65
N LYS A 310 -3.16 -2.23 11.35
CA LYS A 310 -3.83 -2.87 10.21
C LYS A 310 -5.15 -3.51 10.63
N LEU A 311 -6.23 -3.22 9.89
CA LEU A 311 -7.57 -3.77 10.12
C LEU A 311 -8.22 -4.24 8.79
N PRO A 312 -7.59 -5.18 8.07
CA PRO A 312 -8.00 -5.55 6.70
C PRO A 312 -9.43 -6.10 6.58
N LYS A 313 -10.01 -6.68 7.63
CA LYS A 313 -11.39 -7.20 7.63
C LYS A 313 -12.41 -6.13 8.00
N LEU A 314 -12.11 -5.27 8.98
CA LEU A 314 -12.98 -4.13 9.29
C LEU A 314 -12.99 -3.07 8.20
N THR A 315 -11.95 -3.01 7.37
CA THR A 315 -11.80 -2.05 6.26
C THR A 315 -11.95 -2.70 4.87
N SER A 316 -12.40 -3.96 4.80
CA SER A 316 -12.49 -4.74 3.56
C SER A 316 -13.45 -4.15 2.51
N ASP A 317 -14.35 -3.25 2.92
CA ASP A 317 -15.29 -2.52 2.06
C ASP A 317 -14.73 -1.15 1.60
N GLY A 318 -13.45 -0.88 1.87
CA GLY A 318 -12.79 0.40 1.58
C GLY A 318 -13.22 1.53 2.53
N SER A 319 -13.98 1.24 3.59
CA SER A 319 -14.48 2.22 4.55
C SER A 319 -13.88 2.05 5.94
N ASP A 320 -13.83 3.14 6.70
CA ASP A 320 -13.44 3.14 8.12
C ASP A 320 -14.65 3.16 9.07
N LYS A 321 -15.87 3.03 8.56
CA LYS A 321 -17.11 3.12 9.35
C LYS A 321 -17.17 2.13 10.51
N LYS A 322 -16.77 0.88 10.28
CA LYS A 322 -16.79 -0.18 11.32
C LYS A 322 -15.77 0.14 12.42
N ALA A 323 -14.55 0.53 12.04
CA ALA A 323 -13.52 0.94 12.99
C ALA A 323 -13.91 2.21 13.77
N LYS A 324 -14.51 3.20 13.10
CA LYS A 324 -15.05 4.40 13.76
C LYS A 324 -16.14 4.08 14.78
N ALA A 325 -17.01 3.10 14.50
CA ALA A 325 -18.06 2.70 15.43
C ALA A 325 -17.48 2.14 16.75
N VAL A 326 -16.38 1.38 16.67
CA VAL A 326 -15.65 0.87 17.84
C VAL A 326 -14.98 2.00 18.63
N CYS A 327 -14.32 2.93 17.93
CA CYS A 327 -13.52 3.99 18.56
C CYS A 327 -14.34 5.17 19.13
N LYS A 328 -15.50 5.49 18.53
CA LYS A 328 -16.28 6.69 18.87
C LYS A 328 -16.69 6.77 20.35
N PRO A 329 -17.15 5.68 21.01
CA PRO A 329 -17.48 5.71 22.44
C PRO A 329 -16.30 6.02 23.36
N LEU A 330 -15.07 5.74 22.91
CA LEU A 330 -13.83 5.99 23.66
C LEU A 330 -13.26 7.40 23.42
N GLY A 331 -13.96 8.25 22.65
CA GLY A 331 -13.45 9.56 22.26
C GLY A 331 -12.26 9.48 21.31
N LEU A 332 -12.23 8.46 20.45
CA LEU A 332 -11.19 8.26 19.45
C LEU A 332 -11.73 8.47 18.03
N SER A 333 -10.85 8.96 17.17
CA SER A 333 -11.04 9.12 15.73
C SER A 333 -10.18 8.13 14.96
N VAL A 334 -10.71 7.61 13.85
CA VAL A 334 -10.02 6.72 12.90
C VAL A 334 -9.99 7.40 11.52
N ARG A 335 -8.86 7.33 10.82
CA ARG A 335 -8.67 7.88 9.46
C ARG A 335 -7.55 7.18 8.69
N GLY A 336 -7.34 7.55 7.43
CA GLY A 336 -6.15 7.17 6.66
C GLY A 336 -4.86 7.86 7.11
N LEU A 337 -3.73 7.41 6.55
CA LEU A 337 -2.37 7.80 6.98
C LEU A 337 -1.97 9.23 6.65
N GLY A 338 -2.54 9.84 5.61
CA GLY A 338 -2.15 11.18 5.15
C GLY A 338 -2.94 12.33 5.78
N GLY A 339 -3.80 12.04 6.76
CA GLY A 339 -4.59 13.05 7.48
C GLY A 339 -6.09 12.96 7.26
N GLU A 340 -6.78 14.04 7.62
CA GLU A 340 -8.24 14.14 7.55
C GLU A 340 -8.68 14.02 6.08
N HIS A 341 -9.57 13.08 5.79
CA HIS A 341 -10.05 12.70 4.44
C HIS A 341 -9.12 11.85 3.57
N THR A 342 -7.98 11.37 4.10
CA THR A 342 -7.16 10.44 3.33
C THR A 342 -7.75 9.02 3.32
N PRO A 343 -7.69 8.32 2.18
CA PRO A 343 -8.13 6.93 2.09
C PRO A 343 -7.40 6.03 3.08
N ILE A 344 -8.07 4.96 3.50
CA ILE A 344 -7.43 3.88 4.25
C ILE A 344 -6.31 3.26 3.40
N GLY A 345 -5.24 2.80 4.06
CA GLY A 345 -4.19 2.07 3.36
C GLY A 345 -4.76 0.88 2.59
N GLU A 346 -4.19 0.56 1.42
CA GLU A 346 -4.64 -0.58 0.61
C GLU A 346 -4.57 -1.92 1.39
N ASP A 347 -3.72 -1.98 2.42
CA ASP A 347 -3.57 -3.12 3.33
C ASP A 347 -4.43 -3.02 4.60
N GLY A 348 -5.36 -2.08 4.66
CA GLY A 348 -6.23 -1.81 5.79
C GLY A 348 -5.57 -1.00 6.92
N THR A 349 -4.42 -0.37 6.69
CA THR A 349 -3.77 0.46 7.72
C THR A 349 -4.56 1.74 8.00
N VAL A 350 -4.82 2.00 9.29
CA VAL A 350 -5.54 3.18 9.80
C VAL A 350 -4.69 3.95 10.83
N ASP A 351 -4.89 5.27 10.95
CA ASP A 351 -4.42 6.12 12.05
C ASP A 351 -5.53 6.31 13.10
N ILE A 352 -5.21 6.00 14.35
CA ILE A 352 -6.10 6.13 15.51
C ILE A 352 -5.56 7.24 16.40
N SER A 353 -6.41 8.18 16.81
CA SER A 353 -6.02 9.33 17.64
C SER A 353 -7.19 9.83 18.48
N PRO A 354 -6.99 10.60 19.56
CA PRO A 354 -8.11 11.19 20.31
C PRO A 354 -8.88 12.18 19.45
N SER A 355 -10.20 12.21 19.63
CA SER A 355 -11.10 13.15 18.96
C SER A 355 -11.17 14.52 19.65
N GLY A 356 -10.73 14.60 20.91
CA GLY A 356 -10.71 15.81 21.73
C GLY A 356 -9.40 15.97 22.50
N ARG A 357 -9.16 17.15 23.05
CA ARG A 357 -7.93 17.49 23.82
C ARG A 357 -8.19 18.24 25.12
N LEU A 358 -9.39 18.80 25.26
CA LEU A 358 -9.81 19.65 26.36
C LEU A 358 -10.82 18.90 27.23
N MET A 359 -10.83 19.20 28.53
CA MET A 359 -11.56 18.46 29.57
C MET A 359 -11.29 16.94 29.59
N ILE A 360 -10.08 16.53 29.19
CA ILE A 360 -9.59 15.15 29.23
C ILE A 360 -8.15 15.21 29.76
N GLU A 361 -7.76 14.30 30.65
CA GLU A 361 -6.38 14.23 31.16
C GLU A 361 -5.44 13.54 30.14
N GLU A 362 -4.15 13.89 30.11
CA GLU A 362 -3.15 13.27 29.22
C GLU A 362 -3.06 11.75 29.41
N VAL A 363 -3.10 11.30 30.67
CA VAL A 363 -3.10 9.88 31.03
C VAL A 363 -4.32 9.13 30.47
N ASP A 364 -5.48 9.80 30.37
CA ASP A 364 -6.68 9.18 29.81
C ASP A 364 -6.62 9.07 28.29
N ILE A 365 -5.94 10.01 27.61
CA ILE A 365 -5.72 9.92 26.15
C ILE A 365 -4.96 8.64 25.81
N ILE A 366 -3.85 8.36 26.50
CA ILE A 366 -3.03 7.19 26.20
C ILE A 366 -3.71 5.88 26.62
N CYS A 367 -4.44 5.87 27.74
CA CYS A 367 -5.24 4.72 28.16
C CYS A 367 -6.38 4.43 27.17
N SER A 368 -7.10 5.45 26.71
CA SER A 368 -8.18 5.28 25.73
C SER A 368 -7.65 4.75 24.40
N LEU A 369 -6.47 5.20 23.95
CA LEU A 369 -5.82 4.64 22.75
C LEU A 369 -5.56 3.14 22.88
N TYR A 370 -5.00 2.69 24.00
CA TYR A 370 -4.77 1.26 24.25
C TYR A 370 -6.07 0.46 24.21
N GLU A 371 -7.09 0.92 24.93
CA GLU A 371 -8.41 0.26 24.96
C GLU A 371 -9.05 0.23 23.57
N GLY A 372 -8.94 1.31 22.81
CA GLY A 372 -9.43 1.39 21.43
C GLY A 372 -8.75 0.38 20.52
N VAL A 373 -7.42 0.23 20.61
CA VAL A 373 -6.68 -0.80 19.87
C VAL A 373 -7.14 -2.20 20.28
N LYS A 374 -7.28 -2.48 21.58
CA LYS A 374 -7.76 -3.76 22.10
C LYS A 374 -9.15 -4.11 21.53
N GLN A 375 -10.10 -3.18 21.56
CA GLN A 375 -11.45 -3.40 21.03
C GLN A 375 -11.45 -3.55 19.50
N LEU A 376 -10.63 -2.79 18.78
CA LEU A 376 -10.51 -2.91 17.33
C LEU A 376 -9.94 -4.28 16.91
N LEU A 377 -8.93 -4.79 17.61
CA LEU A 377 -8.36 -6.11 17.33
C LEU A 377 -9.35 -7.24 17.63
N ALA A 378 -10.15 -7.11 18.69
CA ALA A 378 -11.24 -8.04 18.95
C ALA A 378 -12.29 -8.01 17.82
N ALA A 379 -12.73 -6.82 17.39
CA ALA A 379 -13.68 -6.66 16.29
C ALA A 379 -13.13 -7.16 14.95
N GLU A 380 -11.83 -6.98 14.69
CA GLU A 380 -11.12 -7.50 13.52
C GLU A 380 -11.09 -9.03 13.53
N SER A 381 -10.83 -9.65 14.69
CA SER A 381 -10.88 -11.11 14.86
C SER A 381 -12.27 -11.68 14.59
N GLU A 382 -13.32 -11.05 15.13
CA GLU A 382 -14.71 -11.47 14.87
C GLU A 382 -15.10 -11.30 13.40
N ALA A 383 -14.68 -10.19 12.76
CA ALA A 383 -14.87 -10.00 11.33
C ALA A 383 -14.14 -11.07 10.50
N ALA A 384 -12.93 -11.48 10.91
CA ALA A 384 -12.18 -12.55 10.26
C ALA A 384 -12.89 -13.92 10.39
N LYS A 385 -13.41 -14.25 11.58
CA LYS A 385 -14.19 -15.49 11.79
C LYS A 385 -15.45 -15.53 10.93
N LYS A 386 -16.16 -14.40 10.84
CA LYS A 386 -17.36 -14.28 9.99
C LYS A 386 -17.01 -14.51 8.52
N ASP A 387 -15.95 -13.86 8.04
CA ASP A 387 -15.45 -14.02 6.67
C ASP A 387 -15.03 -15.48 6.38
N ILE A 388 -14.37 -16.16 7.31
CA ILE A 388 -14.08 -17.61 7.19
C ILE A 388 -15.38 -18.40 6.99
N SER A 389 -16.37 -18.17 7.86
CA SER A 389 -17.66 -18.89 7.78
C SER A 389 -18.37 -18.63 6.45
N GLU A 390 -18.37 -17.40 5.96
CA GLU A 390 -18.99 -17.03 4.67
C GLU A 390 -18.27 -17.70 3.49
N GLN A 391 -16.93 -17.79 3.52
CA GLN A 391 -16.15 -18.44 2.47
C GLN A 391 -16.30 -19.97 2.49
N LEU A 392 -16.36 -20.60 3.66
CA LEU A 392 -16.64 -22.04 3.77
C LEU A 392 -18.00 -22.40 3.17
N ALA A 393 -19.04 -21.60 3.46
CA ALA A 393 -20.37 -21.81 2.87
C ALA A 393 -20.37 -21.75 1.34
N LYS A 394 -19.52 -20.89 0.74
CA LYS A 394 -19.34 -20.84 -0.72
C LYS A 394 -18.65 -22.08 -1.27
N ILE A 395 -17.69 -22.64 -0.56
CA ILE A 395 -17.03 -23.89 -0.95
C ILE A 395 -18.02 -25.04 -0.92
N ASP A 396 -18.84 -25.14 0.13
CA ASP A 396 -19.90 -26.16 0.22
C ASP A 396 -20.91 -26.03 -0.93
N ALA A 397 -21.37 -24.80 -1.22
CA ALA A 397 -22.26 -24.55 -2.35
C ALA A 397 -21.62 -24.88 -3.71
N ALA A 398 -20.33 -24.62 -3.90
CA ALA A 398 -19.60 -25.00 -5.10
C ALA A 398 -19.52 -26.53 -5.26
N LYS A 399 -19.31 -27.26 -4.15
CA LYS A 399 -19.29 -28.72 -4.12
C LYS A 399 -20.63 -29.33 -4.52
N GLU A 400 -21.73 -28.74 -4.07
CA GLU A 400 -23.09 -29.18 -4.40
C GLU A 400 -23.47 -28.88 -5.85
N SER A 401 -23.15 -27.67 -6.33
CA SER A 401 -23.55 -27.22 -7.66
C SER A 401 -22.69 -27.75 -8.80
N ASN A 402 -21.41 -28.04 -8.55
CA ASN A 402 -20.50 -28.64 -9.53
C ASN A 402 -19.53 -29.64 -8.87
N PRO A 403 -19.91 -30.93 -8.75
CA PRO A 403 -19.07 -31.96 -8.14
C PRO A 403 -17.71 -32.19 -8.83
N ASP A 404 -17.56 -31.74 -10.09
CA ASP A 404 -16.32 -31.86 -10.86
C ASP A 404 -15.33 -30.71 -10.61
N ASN A 405 -15.74 -29.67 -9.86
CA ASN A 405 -14.84 -28.62 -9.39
C ASN A 405 -13.82 -29.22 -8.42
N LEU A 406 -12.59 -29.46 -8.89
CA LEU A 406 -11.59 -30.21 -8.11
C LEU A 406 -11.20 -29.54 -6.79
N MET A 407 -11.20 -28.20 -6.73
CA MET A 407 -11.01 -27.45 -5.49
C MET A 407 -12.04 -27.90 -4.45
N ALA A 408 -13.34 -27.82 -4.78
CA ALA A 408 -14.42 -28.13 -3.84
C ALA A 408 -14.52 -29.64 -3.55
N LYS A 409 -14.31 -30.48 -4.56
CA LYS A 409 -14.31 -31.95 -4.47
C LYS A 409 -13.37 -32.45 -3.37
N TYR A 410 -12.14 -31.94 -3.37
CA TYR A 410 -11.08 -32.37 -2.45
C TYR A 410 -10.95 -31.52 -1.19
N PHE A 411 -11.75 -30.46 -1.04
CA PHE A 411 -11.76 -29.67 0.18
C PHE A 411 -12.36 -30.49 1.34
N GLU A 412 -11.56 -30.68 2.39
CA GLU A 412 -11.93 -31.42 3.59
C GLU A 412 -11.93 -30.48 4.79
N LYS A 413 -13.11 -30.28 5.40
CA LYS A 413 -13.26 -29.40 6.56
C LYS A 413 -12.38 -29.81 7.74
N SER A 414 -12.16 -31.12 7.95
CA SER A 414 -11.26 -31.62 9.00
C SER A 414 -9.81 -31.19 8.79
N TYR A 415 -9.33 -31.18 7.55
CA TYR A 415 -8.00 -30.67 7.21
C TYR A 415 -7.90 -29.15 7.46
N PHE A 416 -8.92 -28.40 7.02
CA PHE A 416 -9.00 -26.95 7.23
C PHE A 416 -9.04 -26.57 8.72
N ASP A 417 -9.88 -27.25 9.51
CA ASP A 417 -10.00 -27.01 10.95
C ASP A 417 -8.69 -27.35 11.68
N GLY A 418 -7.95 -28.36 11.19
CA GLY A 418 -6.65 -28.79 11.70
C GLY A 418 -5.46 -27.88 11.38
N LEU A 419 -5.64 -26.81 10.59
CA LEU A 419 -4.59 -25.82 10.35
C LEU A 419 -4.23 -25.05 11.62
N GLU A 420 -2.95 -24.68 11.75
CA GLU A 420 -2.35 -24.16 13.00
C GLU A 420 -3.05 -22.89 13.52
N ASN A 421 -3.42 -21.97 12.62
CA ASN A 421 -3.96 -20.67 12.99
C ASN A 421 -4.86 -20.08 11.89
N ASP A 422 -5.58 -19.01 12.22
CA ASP A 422 -6.51 -18.35 11.29
C ASP A 422 -5.81 -17.73 10.06
N SER A 423 -4.52 -17.39 10.16
CA SER A 423 -3.76 -16.90 9.02
C SER A 423 -3.58 -17.99 7.96
N MET A 424 -3.23 -19.22 8.37
CA MET A 424 -3.16 -20.37 7.46
C MET A 424 -4.53 -20.70 6.86
N ARG A 425 -5.59 -20.65 7.66
CA ARG A 425 -6.97 -20.85 7.19
C ARG A 425 -7.35 -19.82 6.12
N GLN A 426 -7.10 -18.55 6.38
CA GLN A 426 -7.34 -17.47 5.42
C GLN A 426 -6.50 -17.62 4.14
N ARG A 427 -5.23 -18.03 4.26
CA ARG A 427 -4.37 -18.33 3.11
C ARG A 427 -4.95 -19.47 2.26
N LEU A 428 -5.42 -20.57 2.87
CA LEU A 428 -6.06 -21.66 2.15
C LEU A 428 -7.40 -21.26 1.50
N LEU A 429 -8.24 -20.48 2.19
CA LEU A 429 -9.47 -19.97 1.58
C LEU A 429 -9.19 -19.06 0.40
N LYS A 430 -8.14 -18.23 0.47
CA LYS A 430 -7.70 -17.40 -0.65
C LYS A 430 -7.29 -18.25 -1.87
N ILE A 431 -6.62 -19.38 -1.64
CA ILE A 431 -6.29 -20.37 -2.69
C ILE A 431 -7.56 -20.89 -3.37
N CYS A 432 -8.61 -21.15 -2.59
CA CYS A 432 -9.88 -21.71 -3.04
C CYS A 432 -10.85 -20.69 -3.67
N LYS A 433 -10.56 -19.39 -3.51
CA LYS A 433 -11.51 -18.30 -3.76
C LYS A 433 -12.08 -18.29 -5.18
N SER A 434 -11.25 -18.57 -6.18
CA SER A 434 -11.68 -18.56 -7.58
C SER A 434 -12.78 -19.60 -7.84
N GLY A 435 -12.60 -20.83 -7.37
CA GLY A 435 -13.57 -21.91 -7.55
C GLY A 435 -14.79 -21.79 -6.64
N SER A 436 -14.66 -21.17 -5.46
CA SER A 436 -15.82 -20.93 -4.59
C SER A 436 -16.71 -19.81 -5.11
N ASP A 437 -16.12 -18.78 -5.71
CA ASP A 437 -16.88 -17.68 -6.34
C ASP A 437 -17.37 -18.06 -7.75
N ASN A 438 -16.70 -19.00 -8.42
CA ASN A 438 -17.05 -19.47 -9.77
C ASN A 438 -17.14 -21.01 -9.80
N PRO A 439 -18.28 -21.60 -9.34
CA PRO A 439 -18.44 -23.04 -9.24
C PRO A 439 -18.24 -23.79 -10.56
N ASP A 440 -18.46 -23.14 -11.71
CA ASP A 440 -18.27 -23.69 -13.05
C ASP A 440 -16.80 -23.92 -13.45
N SER A 441 -15.83 -23.51 -12.62
CA SER A 441 -14.43 -23.88 -12.82
C SER A 441 -14.20 -25.38 -12.65
N SER A 442 -13.44 -26.00 -13.57
CA SER A 442 -13.04 -27.41 -13.45
C SER A 442 -11.93 -27.64 -12.42
N LEU A 443 -11.13 -26.61 -12.08
CA LEU A 443 -10.08 -26.71 -11.06
C LEU A 443 -10.39 -25.81 -9.85
N GLY A 444 -10.55 -24.50 -10.07
CA GLY A 444 -11.00 -23.57 -9.03
C GLY A 444 -9.97 -23.13 -7.99
N MET A 445 -8.68 -23.46 -8.13
CA MET A 445 -7.66 -23.06 -7.15
C MET A 445 -6.41 -22.42 -7.77
N TYR A 446 -5.84 -21.46 -7.04
CA TYR A 446 -4.59 -20.78 -7.41
C TYR A 446 -3.69 -20.64 -6.19
N ALA A 447 -2.41 -21.00 -6.32
CA ALA A 447 -1.41 -20.74 -5.31
C ALA A 447 -1.16 -19.23 -5.15
N MET A 448 -0.94 -18.83 -3.90
CA MET A 448 -0.78 -17.46 -3.40
C MET A 448 0.67 -17.18 -2.98
N GLN A 449 1.44 -18.20 -2.64
CA GLN A 449 2.84 -18.11 -2.21
C GLN A 449 3.69 -19.22 -2.84
N PRO A 450 5.01 -19.00 -3.03
CA PRO A 450 5.92 -19.99 -3.61
C PRO A 450 5.92 -21.37 -2.92
N ASP A 451 5.65 -21.43 -1.62
CA ASP A 451 5.68 -22.62 -0.77
C ASP A 451 4.30 -23.27 -0.57
N ASP A 452 3.22 -22.77 -1.18
CA ASP A 452 1.86 -23.28 -0.97
C ASP A 452 1.69 -24.77 -1.30
N TYR A 453 2.37 -25.24 -2.33
CA TYR A 453 2.33 -26.64 -2.75
C TYR A 453 2.97 -27.59 -1.74
N ASP A 454 3.88 -27.08 -0.90
CA ASP A 454 4.50 -27.86 0.17
C ASP A 454 3.73 -27.67 1.49
N VAL A 455 3.33 -26.44 1.83
CA VAL A 455 2.57 -26.10 3.05
C VAL A 455 1.20 -26.76 3.06
N PHE A 456 0.48 -26.73 1.93
CA PHE A 456 -0.84 -27.34 1.78
C PHE A 456 -0.79 -28.63 0.95
N GLY A 457 0.36 -29.33 0.97
CA GLY A 457 0.62 -30.48 0.11
C GLY A 457 -0.42 -31.61 0.24
N VAL A 458 -0.97 -31.86 1.43
CA VAL A 458 -2.03 -32.88 1.62
C VAL A 458 -3.27 -32.59 0.77
N TYR A 459 -3.63 -31.32 0.62
CA TYR A 459 -4.77 -30.91 -0.18
C TYR A 459 -4.40 -30.76 -1.66
N PHE A 460 -3.30 -30.08 -1.97
CA PHE A 460 -2.84 -29.91 -3.35
C PHE A 460 -2.54 -31.24 -4.04
N ASP A 461 -1.93 -32.22 -3.36
CA ASP A 461 -1.57 -33.51 -3.95
C ASP A 461 -2.80 -34.24 -4.52
N LYS A 462 -3.90 -34.25 -3.76
CA LYS A 462 -5.17 -34.86 -4.22
C LYS A 462 -5.67 -34.20 -5.51
N VAL A 463 -5.68 -32.86 -5.54
CA VAL A 463 -6.16 -32.09 -6.70
C VAL A 463 -5.23 -32.27 -7.91
N ILE A 464 -3.91 -32.14 -7.70
CA ILE A 464 -2.89 -32.26 -8.75
C ILE A 464 -2.93 -33.64 -9.37
N ARG A 465 -3.00 -34.70 -8.56
CA ARG A 465 -3.05 -36.09 -9.05
C ARG A 465 -4.29 -36.36 -9.87
N ASP A 466 -5.47 -35.87 -9.45
CA ASP A 466 -6.68 -36.03 -10.25
C ASP A 466 -6.59 -35.26 -11.57
N TYR A 467 -6.16 -34.00 -11.55
CA TYR A 467 -6.06 -33.20 -12.76
C TYR A 467 -5.07 -33.79 -13.78
N HIS A 468 -3.86 -34.12 -13.32
CA HIS A 468 -2.76 -34.61 -14.18
C HIS A 468 -2.76 -36.13 -14.38
N LYS A 469 -3.72 -36.86 -13.80
CA LYS A 469 -3.85 -38.33 -13.87
C LYS A 469 -2.55 -39.05 -13.44
N ILE A 470 -1.99 -38.64 -12.30
CA ILE A 470 -0.73 -39.17 -11.79
C ILE A 470 -0.98 -40.44 -10.97
N GLU A 471 -0.45 -41.56 -11.46
CA GLU A 471 -0.43 -42.84 -10.77
C GLU A 471 0.92 -43.09 -10.07
N GLY A 472 0.88 -43.75 -8.91
CA GLY A 472 2.06 -44.12 -8.12
C GLY A 472 2.77 -42.96 -7.43
N GLU A 473 3.88 -43.24 -6.75
CA GLU A 473 4.74 -42.22 -6.16
C GLU A 473 5.71 -41.69 -7.22
N LYS A 474 5.47 -40.47 -7.69
CA LYS A 474 6.32 -39.78 -8.67
C LYS A 474 6.74 -38.43 -8.13
N VAL A 475 7.99 -38.07 -8.39
CA VAL A 475 8.57 -36.75 -8.13
C VAL A 475 9.00 -36.17 -9.46
N HIS A 476 8.68 -34.90 -9.69
CA HIS A 476 9.04 -34.24 -10.93
C HIS A 476 10.54 -34.00 -11.04
N THR A 477 11.12 -34.31 -12.19
CA THR A 477 12.51 -33.98 -12.54
C THR A 477 12.53 -32.96 -13.68
N THR A 478 13.48 -32.02 -13.61
CA THR A 478 13.70 -31.01 -14.65
C THR A 478 14.96 -31.35 -15.42
N ASN A 479 14.89 -31.44 -16.73
CA ASN A 479 16.03 -31.73 -17.58
C ASN A 479 15.80 -31.21 -19.00
N TRP A 480 16.63 -30.25 -19.38
CA TRP A 480 16.63 -29.61 -20.69
C TRP A 480 17.69 -30.17 -21.62
N ASP A 481 18.53 -31.10 -21.17
CA ASP A 481 19.65 -31.57 -21.98
C ASP A 481 19.17 -32.67 -22.94
N LEU A 482 19.00 -32.32 -24.21
CA LEU A 482 18.64 -33.30 -25.26
C LEU A 482 19.70 -34.38 -25.43
N THR A 483 20.98 -34.13 -25.11
CA THR A 483 22.04 -35.14 -25.23
C THR A 483 21.85 -36.28 -24.22
N SER A 484 21.22 -36.01 -23.08
CA SER A 484 20.79 -37.04 -22.12
C SER A 484 19.74 -38.00 -22.68
N LYS A 485 19.14 -37.68 -23.84
CA LYS A 485 18.12 -38.47 -24.54
C LYS A 485 18.63 -39.08 -25.84
N GLN A 486 19.95 -39.27 -26.00
CA GLN A 486 20.55 -39.75 -27.25
C GLN A 486 19.90 -41.04 -27.79
N SER A 487 19.68 -42.05 -26.94
CA SER A 487 19.02 -43.30 -27.38
C SER A 487 17.61 -43.07 -27.94
N ARG A 488 16.88 -42.10 -27.40
CA ARG A 488 15.55 -41.70 -27.91
C ARG A 488 15.68 -40.95 -29.23
N LEU A 489 16.64 -40.04 -29.34
CA LEU A 489 16.93 -39.32 -30.59
C LEU A 489 17.31 -40.29 -31.72
N ASP A 490 18.11 -41.32 -31.43
CA ASP A 490 18.48 -42.35 -32.39
C ASP A 490 17.25 -43.12 -32.90
N MET A 491 16.33 -43.52 -32.01
CA MET A 491 15.07 -44.17 -32.39
C MET A 491 14.17 -43.28 -33.26
N LEU A 492 14.24 -41.96 -33.08
CA LEU A 492 13.50 -41.00 -33.89
C LEU A 492 14.15 -40.73 -35.26
N GLY A 493 15.37 -41.24 -35.51
CA GLY A 493 16.14 -40.95 -36.72
C GLY A 493 16.89 -39.61 -36.65
N CYS A 494 17.10 -39.08 -35.45
CA CYS A 494 17.74 -37.79 -35.19
C CYS A 494 19.14 -37.97 -34.58
N THR A 495 19.97 -38.81 -35.19
CA THR A 495 21.31 -39.20 -34.70
C THR A 495 22.30 -38.03 -34.62
N ASP A 496 22.05 -36.94 -35.34
CA ASP A 496 22.80 -35.67 -35.28
C ASP A 496 22.38 -34.76 -34.12
N GLY A 497 21.48 -35.23 -33.26
CA GLY A 497 20.91 -34.46 -32.15
C GLY A 497 19.87 -33.43 -32.56
N LYS A 498 19.50 -33.35 -33.84
CA LYS A 498 18.59 -32.33 -34.38
C LYS A 498 17.22 -32.92 -34.68
N LEU A 499 16.23 -32.43 -33.94
CA LEU A 499 14.80 -32.68 -34.16
C LEU A 499 14.30 -31.79 -35.30
N ASP A 500 14.72 -32.13 -36.52
CA ASP A 500 14.46 -31.39 -37.74
C ASP A 500 13.21 -31.93 -38.46
N LEU A 501 12.16 -31.12 -38.50
CA LEU A 501 10.88 -31.41 -39.14
C LEU A 501 11.02 -31.60 -40.66
N ALA A 502 12.07 -31.07 -41.29
CA ALA A 502 12.35 -31.30 -42.71
C ALA A 502 12.59 -32.78 -43.02
N LYS A 503 13.13 -33.55 -42.05
CA LYS A 503 13.29 -35.01 -42.16
C LYS A 503 11.95 -35.76 -42.22
N LEU A 504 10.86 -35.12 -41.77
CA LEU A 504 9.49 -35.64 -41.84
C LEU A 504 8.73 -35.13 -43.08
N GLY A 505 9.39 -34.41 -43.99
CA GLY A 505 8.77 -33.84 -45.18
C GLY A 505 8.04 -32.51 -44.95
N LEU A 506 8.22 -31.87 -43.79
CA LEU A 506 7.65 -30.55 -43.49
C LEU A 506 8.55 -29.42 -43.97
N GLY A 507 7.94 -28.35 -44.50
CA GLY A 507 8.62 -27.08 -44.76
C GLY A 507 8.83 -26.26 -43.48
N LYS A 508 9.18 -24.98 -43.64
CA LYS A 508 9.23 -24.06 -42.49
C LYS A 508 7.86 -23.99 -41.81
N SER A 509 7.85 -24.22 -40.51
CA SER A 509 6.66 -24.18 -39.66
C SER A 509 6.82 -23.14 -38.56
N SER A 510 5.70 -22.63 -38.08
CA SER A 510 5.66 -21.88 -36.82
C SER A 510 5.94 -22.84 -35.68
N MET A 511 7.06 -22.67 -34.99
CA MET A 511 7.42 -23.44 -33.80
C MET A 511 7.41 -22.52 -32.60
N ARG A 512 6.88 -23.00 -31.48
CA ARG A 512 6.77 -22.20 -30.27
C ARG A 512 7.07 -23.02 -29.03
N VAL A 513 7.87 -22.49 -28.12
CA VAL A 513 8.02 -23.02 -26.76
C VAL A 513 7.70 -21.90 -25.79
N ARG A 514 6.92 -22.21 -24.75
CA ARG A 514 6.70 -21.29 -23.62
C ARG A 514 6.90 -21.99 -22.29
N VAL A 515 7.24 -21.22 -21.26
CA VAL A 515 7.22 -21.66 -19.86
C VAL A 515 6.53 -20.62 -18.97
N GLY A 516 5.83 -21.09 -17.93
CA GLY A 516 5.40 -20.26 -16.80
C GLY A 516 6.44 -20.30 -15.68
N ARG A 517 6.80 -19.14 -15.12
CA ARG A 517 7.74 -19.03 -14.00
C ARG A 517 7.29 -18.01 -12.97
N ASN A 518 7.52 -18.33 -11.71
CA ASN A 518 7.40 -17.40 -10.60
C ASN A 518 8.74 -17.27 -9.87
N LEU A 519 8.94 -16.10 -9.26
CA LEU A 519 10.15 -15.74 -8.54
C LEU A 519 9.99 -16.11 -7.07
N SER A 520 11.03 -16.68 -6.45
CA SER A 520 10.98 -17.23 -5.09
C SER A 520 10.80 -16.17 -3.99
N SER A 521 11.22 -14.94 -4.23
CA SER A 521 11.24 -13.84 -3.25
C SER A 521 9.94 -13.02 -3.22
N PHE A 522 8.93 -13.39 -4.01
CA PHE A 522 7.69 -12.65 -4.17
C PHE A 522 6.46 -13.54 -3.90
N PRO A 523 5.40 -13.00 -3.28
CA PRO A 523 4.09 -13.65 -3.30
C PRO A 523 3.65 -13.91 -4.73
N LEU A 524 2.91 -14.99 -4.98
CA LEU A 524 2.37 -15.27 -6.32
C LEU A 524 1.29 -14.24 -6.69
N PRO A 525 0.98 -14.06 -8.00
CA PRO A 525 0.11 -12.99 -8.50
C PRO A 525 -1.21 -12.75 -7.77
N GLY A 526 -1.87 -13.79 -7.25
CA GLY A 526 -3.13 -13.64 -6.49
C GLY A 526 -2.96 -12.97 -5.11
N ALA A 527 -1.74 -12.99 -4.57
CA ALA A 527 -1.41 -12.43 -3.26
C ALA A 527 -0.63 -11.11 -3.31
N MET A 528 -0.12 -10.71 -4.47
CA MET A 528 0.69 -9.50 -4.59
C MET A 528 -0.12 -8.22 -4.29
N THR A 529 0.43 -7.37 -3.43
CA THR A 529 0.00 -5.97 -3.31
C THR A 529 0.45 -5.17 -4.53
N LYS A 530 -0.09 -3.96 -4.73
CA LYS A 530 0.39 -3.04 -5.76
C LYS A 530 1.91 -2.76 -5.64
N SER A 531 2.40 -2.63 -4.41
CA SER A 531 3.84 -2.42 -4.14
C SER A 531 4.67 -3.64 -4.56
N ASP A 532 4.22 -4.85 -4.23
CA ASP A 532 4.89 -6.09 -4.66
C ASP A 532 4.98 -6.17 -6.19
N ARG A 533 3.88 -5.82 -6.89
CA ARG A 533 3.84 -5.82 -8.36
C ARG A 533 4.86 -4.87 -8.98
N ILE A 534 4.92 -3.64 -8.47
CA ILE A 534 5.90 -2.64 -8.93
C ILE A 534 7.33 -3.09 -8.61
N LYS A 535 7.57 -3.65 -7.42
CA LYS A 535 8.88 -4.17 -7.01
C LYS A 535 9.34 -5.34 -7.89
N MET A 536 8.42 -6.26 -8.21
CA MET A 536 8.69 -7.40 -9.10
C MET A 536 9.01 -6.92 -10.52
N GLU A 537 8.22 -6.00 -11.06
CA GLU A 537 8.50 -5.39 -12.38
C GLU A 537 9.89 -4.72 -12.40
N ASN A 538 10.23 -3.93 -11.38
CA ASN A 538 11.55 -3.29 -11.31
C ASN A 538 12.71 -4.30 -11.23
N THR A 539 12.50 -5.42 -10.53
CA THR A 539 13.45 -6.54 -10.48
C THR A 539 13.62 -7.15 -11.87
N MET A 540 12.53 -7.32 -12.62
CA MET A 540 12.57 -7.83 -13.99
C MET A 540 13.20 -6.86 -14.98
N ILE A 541 12.95 -5.55 -14.85
CA ILE A 541 13.61 -4.51 -15.66
C ILE A 541 15.13 -4.60 -15.50
N ALA A 542 15.63 -4.84 -14.29
CA ALA A 542 17.06 -5.04 -14.05
C ALA A 542 17.59 -6.28 -14.79
N ALA A 543 16.84 -7.38 -14.81
CA ALA A 543 17.20 -8.57 -15.58
C ALA A 543 17.14 -8.34 -17.10
N PHE A 544 16.12 -7.66 -17.60
CA PHE A 544 15.95 -7.39 -19.03
C PHE A 544 17.05 -6.51 -19.62
N LYS A 545 17.71 -5.65 -18.82
CA LYS A 545 18.92 -4.95 -19.29
C LYS A 545 19.98 -5.90 -19.81
N ASN A 546 20.10 -7.10 -19.22
CA ASN A 546 21.06 -8.11 -19.66
C ASN A 546 20.62 -8.78 -20.96
N LEU A 547 19.32 -9.12 -21.12
CA LEU A 547 18.79 -9.61 -22.40
C LEU A 547 18.92 -8.57 -23.51
N ILE A 548 18.64 -7.30 -23.21
CA ILE A 548 18.77 -6.19 -24.16
C ILE A 548 20.22 -5.99 -24.61
N SER A 549 21.19 -6.21 -23.71
CA SER A 549 22.62 -6.14 -24.05
C SER A 549 23.14 -7.37 -24.80
N ASP A 550 22.42 -8.49 -24.74
CA ASP A 550 22.80 -9.73 -25.39
C ASP A 550 22.45 -9.67 -26.89
N LYS A 551 23.45 -9.95 -27.74
CA LYS A 551 23.31 -9.87 -29.21
C LYS A 551 22.30 -10.87 -29.77
N ALA A 552 22.01 -11.97 -29.07
CA ALA A 552 21.03 -12.97 -29.50
C ALA A 552 19.57 -12.54 -29.23
N TYR A 553 19.36 -11.49 -28.42
CA TYR A 553 18.03 -11.03 -28.05
C TYR A 553 17.80 -9.55 -28.36
N GLY A 554 18.59 -8.63 -27.81
CA GLY A 554 18.36 -7.19 -28.00
C GLY A 554 16.99 -6.74 -27.49
N GLY A 555 16.32 -5.83 -28.21
CA GLY A 555 14.88 -5.58 -28.01
C GLY A 555 14.53 -4.49 -27.00
N THR A 556 13.29 -4.52 -26.50
CA THR A 556 12.70 -3.44 -25.69
C THR A 556 11.74 -4.00 -24.63
N TYR A 557 11.66 -3.35 -23.48
CA TYR A 557 10.61 -3.57 -22.48
C TYR A 557 9.53 -2.49 -22.60
N TYR A 558 8.26 -2.91 -22.50
CA TYR A 558 7.09 -2.05 -22.50
C TYR A 558 6.30 -2.28 -21.21
N SER A 559 6.10 -1.22 -20.42
CA SER A 559 5.40 -1.24 -19.15
C SER A 559 4.00 -0.65 -19.29
N LEU A 560 3.02 -1.24 -18.61
CA LEU A 560 1.70 -0.65 -18.43
C LEU A 560 1.59 0.16 -17.11
N THR A 561 2.59 0.08 -16.24
CA THR A 561 2.64 0.81 -14.96
C THR A 561 2.82 2.32 -15.17
N PRO A 562 1.87 3.17 -14.72
CA PRO A 562 2.01 4.62 -14.81
C PRO A 562 3.24 5.13 -14.05
N GLY A 563 4.01 6.03 -14.67
CA GLY A 563 5.23 6.60 -14.09
C GLY A 563 6.48 5.71 -14.22
N ASN A 564 6.37 4.51 -14.78
CA ASN A 564 7.52 3.68 -15.11
C ASN A 564 8.30 4.28 -16.30
N PRO A 565 9.65 4.23 -16.33
CA PRO A 565 10.45 4.72 -17.46
C PRO A 565 10.12 4.08 -18.82
N TYR A 566 9.51 2.89 -18.83
CA TYR A 566 9.10 2.16 -20.03
C TYR A 566 7.59 2.22 -20.28
N PHE A 567 6.87 3.14 -19.62
CA PHE A 567 5.42 3.26 -19.72
C PHE A 567 4.97 3.50 -21.17
N ILE A 568 3.99 2.72 -21.64
CA ILE A 568 3.34 2.90 -22.93
C ILE A 568 1.91 3.42 -22.76
N ASN A 569 1.43 4.18 -23.73
CA ASN A 569 0.04 4.64 -23.76
C ASN A 569 -0.91 3.58 -24.32
N GLU A 570 -2.22 3.85 -24.22
CA GLU A 570 -3.28 2.95 -24.66
C GLU A 570 -3.16 2.58 -26.15
N ALA A 571 -2.81 3.53 -27.02
CA ALA A 571 -2.67 3.27 -28.45
C ALA A 571 -1.57 2.24 -28.73
N LYS A 572 -0.41 2.38 -28.08
CA LYS A 572 0.68 1.42 -28.21
C LYS A 572 0.35 0.08 -27.56
N TYR A 573 -0.37 0.09 -26.45
CA TYR A 573 -0.87 -1.14 -25.83
C TYR A 573 -1.76 -1.92 -26.79
N GLN A 574 -2.75 -1.27 -27.40
CA GLN A 574 -3.63 -1.90 -28.39
C GLN A 574 -2.88 -2.38 -29.63
N GLU A 575 -1.88 -1.64 -30.11
CA GLU A 575 -0.98 -2.08 -31.19
C GLU A 575 -0.29 -3.41 -30.82
N LEU A 576 0.33 -3.50 -29.65
CA LEU A 576 1.05 -4.70 -29.21
C LEU A 576 0.11 -5.88 -28.93
N VAL A 577 -1.12 -5.62 -28.45
CA VAL A 577 -2.16 -6.66 -28.30
C VAL A 577 -2.58 -7.21 -29.66
N ASN A 578 -2.77 -6.34 -30.66
CA ASN A 578 -3.14 -6.75 -32.03
C ASN A 578 -2.00 -7.52 -32.72
N GLU A 579 -0.75 -7.18 -32.43
CA GLU A 579 0.43 -7.94 -32.88
C GLU A 579 0.66 -9.25 -32.11
N HIS A 580 -0.20 -9.59 -31.13
CA HIS A 580 -0.03 -10.73 -30.23
C HIS A 580 1.27 -10.70 -29.39
N ILE A 581 1.85 -9.51 -29.19
CA ILE A 581 3.06 -9.29 -28.38
C ILE A 581 2.71 -9.03 -26.91
N MET A 582 1.59 -8.36 -26.65
CA MET A 582 1.10 -8.07 -25.29
C MET A 582 -0.16 -8.89 -24.99
N PHE A 583 -0.32 -9.30 -23.73
CA PHE A 583 -1.55 -9.91 -23.26
C PHE A 583 -2.67 -8.88 -23.10
N LYS A 584 -3.91 -9.36 -23.18
CA LYS A 584 -5.11 -8.54 -22.96
C LYS A 584 -5.33 -8.28 -21.47
N ASP A 585 -6.16 -7.30 -21.16
CA ASP A 585 -6.60 -7.04 -19.80
C ASP A 585 -7.34 -8.26 -19.25
N MET A 586 -6.78 -8.83 -18.17
CA MET A 586 -7.32 -10.01 -17.49
C MET A 586 -8.44 -9.66 -16.51
N SER A 587 -8.76 -8.38 -16.30
CA SER A 587 -9.79 -7.94 -15.35
C SER A 587 -11.19 -8.46 -15.72
N ALA A 588 -11.43 -8.71 -17.00
CA ALA A 588 -12.65 -9.30 -17.54
C ALA A 588 -12.75 -10.83 -17.32
N ASP A 589 -11.65 -11.50 -17.02
CA ASP A 589 -11.67 -12.92 -16.66
C ASP A 589 -12.11 -13.06 -15.20
N LYS A 590 -13.33 -13.57 -15.00
CA LYS A 590 -13.92 -13.74 -13.66
C LYS A 590 -13.10 -14.65 -12.74
N TYR A 591 -12.39 -15.65 -13.29
CA TYR A 591 -11.60 -16.59 -12.50
C TYR A 591 -10.33 -15.92 -11.98
N LEU A 592 -9.61 -15.21 -12.84
CA LEU A 592 -8.40 -14.45 -12.48
C LEU A 592 -8.74 -13.27 -11.58
N ASN A 593 -9.90 -12.65 -11.78
CA ASN A 593 -10.42 -11.59 -10.92
C ASN A 593 -10.69 -12.10 -9.50
N SER A 594 -11.50 -13.16 -9.35
CA SER A 594 -11.76 -13.76 -8.04
C SER A 594 -10.50 -14.30 -7.36
N ALA A 595 -9.52 -14.80 -8.12
CA ALA A 595 -8.22 -15.24 -7.59
C ALA A 595 -7.33 -14.07 -7.12
N GLY A 596 -7.69 -12.82 -7.42
CA GLY A 596 -6.89 -11.64 -7.13
C GLY A 596 -5.71 -11.41 -8.09
N ILE A 597 -5.58 -12.22 -9.15
CA ILE A 597 -4.47 -12.17 -10.12
C ILE A 597 -4.52 -10.87 -10.94
N SER A 598 -5.71 -10.44 -11.35
CA SER A 598 -5.92 -9.19 -12.11
C SER A 598 -6.03 -7.93 -11.23
N SER A 599 -5.88 -8.06 -9.90
CA SER A 599 -5.96 -6.92 -8.98
C SER A 599 -4.91 -5.85 -9.27
N ASN A 600 -5.23 -4.59 -8.92
CA ASN A 600 -4.33 -3.45 -9.10
C ASN A 600 -3.88 -3.25 -10.56
N TRP A 601 -4.74 -3.56 -11.54
CA TRP A 601 -4.45 -3.27 -12.95
C TRP A 601 -4.22 -1.76 -13.16
N PRO A 602 -3.23 -1.32 -13.97
CA PRO A 602 -2.26 -2.12 -14.74
C PRO A 602 -0.87 -2.24 -14.06
N TYR A 603 -0.75 -2.01 -12.75
CA TYR A 603 0.56 -1.91 -12.07
C TYR A 603 1.32 -3.24 -12.05
N GLY A 604 2.63 -3.17 -12.36
CA GLY A 604 3.58 -4.28 -12.47
C GLY A 604 3.33 -5.22 -13.65
N ARG A 605 2.68 -4.73 -14.71
CA ARG A 605 2.38 -5.49 -15.93
C ARG A 605 3.12 -4.91 -17.12
N GLY A 606 3.60 -5.77 -18.00
CA GLY A 606 4.28 -5.36 -19.22
C GLY A 606 4.79 -6.53 -20.04
N CYS A 607 5.53 -6.23 -21.10
CA CYS A 607 6.21 -7.25 -21.89
C CYS A 607 7.60 -6.79 -22.33
N TYR A 608 8.54 -7.73 -22.28
CA TYR A 608 9.79 -7.62 -23.01
C TYR A 608 9.64 -8.35 -24.36
N VAL A 609 10.17 -7.75 -25.43
CA VAL A 609 10.23 -8.34 -26.76
C VAL A 609 11.63 -8.17 -27.34
N SER A 610 12.19 -9.24 -27.90
CA SER A 610 13.49 -9.23 -28.57
C SER A 610 13.47 -8.39 -29.86
N ALA A 611 14.65 -8.02 -30.37
CA ALA A 611 14.79 -7.18 -31.56
C ALA A 611 14.18 -7.81 -32.82
N ASP A 612 14.21 -9.14 -32.92
CA ASP A 612 13.61 -9.92 -34.01
C ASP A 612 12.13 -10.27 -33.76
N LYS A 613 11.56 -9.88 -32.62
CA LYS A 613 10.20 -10.22 -32.16
C LYS A 613 9.91 -11.72 -32.00
N GLU A 614 10.94 -12.58 -32.01
CA GLU A 614 10.82 -14.03 -31.88
C GLU A 614 10.92 -14.53 -30.43
N PHE A 615 11.21 -13.65 -29.48
CA PHE A 615 11.27 -13.97 -28.05
C PHE A 615 10.54 -12.90 -27.23
N ILE A 616 9.62 -13.34 -26.39
CA ILE A 616 8.71 -12.47 -25.62
C ILE A 616 8.66 -12.96 -24.18
N VAL A 617 8.69 -12.03 -23.23
CA VAL A 617 8.40 -12.29 -21.82
C VAL A 617 7.25 -11.41 -21.38
N TRP A 618 6.12 -12.01 -21.04
CA TRP A 618 5.05 -11.29 -20.35
C TRP A 618 5.35 -11.24 -18.86
N VAL A 619 5.12 -10.08 -18.26
CA VAL A 619 5.34 -9.80 -16.84
C VAL A 619 4.00 -9.49 -16.17
N GLY A 620 3.69 -10.19 -15.08
CA GLY A 620 2.54 -9.91 -14.22
C GLY A 620 1.17 -10.31 -14.79
N GLU A 621 1.16 -11.32 -15.67
CA GLU A 621 -0.05 -11.94 -16.24
C GLU A 621 -0.67 -12.94 -15.22
N GLU A 622 -0.82 -14.22 -15.55
CA GLU A 622 -1.31 -15.27 -14.63
C GLU A 622 -0.23 -15.73 -13.64
N ASP A 623 1.01 -15.80 -14.14
CA ASP A 623 2.25 -16.01 -13.39
C ASP A 623 3.05 -14.69 -13.37
N HIS A 624 4.11 -14.60 -12.57
CA HIS A 624 5.06 -13.49 -12.68
C HIS A 624 5.59 -13.37 -14.10
N LEU A 625 5.94 -14.51 -14.71
CA LEU A 625 6.54 -14.56 -16.05
C LEU A 625 5.90 -15.63 -16.91
N ARG A 626 5.57 -15.24 -18.14
CA ARG A 626 5.37 -16.17 -19.25
C ARG A 626 6.45 -15.92 -20.28
N ILE A 627 7.43 -16.83 -20.35
CA ILE A 627 8.61 -16.72 -21.20
C ILE A 627 8.34 -17.53 -22.47
N MET A 628 8.54 -16.94 -23.65
CA MET A 628 8.08 -17.51 -24.92
C MET A 628 9.13 -17.30 -26.01
N CYS A 629 9.38 -18.34 -26.81
CA CYS A 629 10.14 -18.27 -28.04
C CYS A 629 9.28 -18.80 -29.19
N MET A 630 9.22 -18.07 -30.29
CA MET A 630 8.39 -18.35 -31.47
C MET A 630 9.22 -18.08 -32.72
N VAL A 631 9.50 -19.11 -33.52
CA VAL A 631 10.39 -19.01 -34.70
C VAL A 631 9.75 -19.71 -35.89
N GLN A 632 9.93 -19.15 -37.08
CA GLN A 632 9.64 -19.84 -38.34
C GLN A 632 10.85 -20.65 -38.79
N GLY A 633 10.75 -21.99 -38.73
CA GLY A 633 11.88 -22.87 -39.05
C GLY A 633 11.50 -24.34 -39.10
N THR A 634 12.50 -25.21 -39.15
CA THR A 634 12.30 -26.66 -39.18
C THR A 634 12.92 -27.39 -37.99
N VAL A 635 13.87 -26.77 -37.27
CA VAL A 635 14.60 -27.41 -36.17
C VAL A 635 14.02 -26.99 -34.82
N LEU A 636 13.43 -27.94 -34.09
CA LEU A 636 12.81 -27.68 -32.78
C LEU A 636 13.82 -27.24 -31.72
N ASN A 637 15.08 -27.70 -31.81
CA ASN A 637 16.16 -27.29 -30.90
C ASN A 637 16.30 -25.76 -30.85
N THR A 638 16.08 -25.05 -31.97
CA THR A 638 16.24 -23.59 -32.05
C THR A 638 15.37 -22.85 -31.03
N VAL A 639 14.09 -23.20 -30.94
CA VAL A 639 13.16 -22.56 -29.99
C VAL A 639 13.39 -23.03 -28.55
N PHE A 640 13.82 -24.28 -28.38
CA PHE A 640 14.05 -24.89 -27.09
C PHE A 640 15.32 -24.35 -26.39
N ASP A 641 16.45 -24.36 -27.10
CA ASP A 641 17.75 -23.90 -26.59
C ASP A 641 17.75 -22.38 -26.37
N ARG A 642 17.11 -21.63 -27.28
CA ARG A 642 16.97 -20.17 -27.15
C ARG A 642 16.15 -19.78 -25.93
N LEU A 643 15.09 -20.53 -25.62
CA LEU A 643 14.30 -20.27 -24.43
C LEU A 643 15.07 -20.62 -23.15
N GLN A 644 15.74 -21.77 -23.10
CA GLN A 644 16.54 -22.18 -21.94
C GLN A 644 17.66 -21.18 -21.63
N THR A 645 18.33 -20.69 -22.66
CA THR A 645 19.40 -19.69 -22.52
C THR A 645 18.86 -18.41 -21.89
N ALA A 646 17.67 -17.96 -22.31
CA ALA A 646 17.03 -16.79 -21.73
C ALA A 646 16.59 -17.03 -20.28
N GLU A 647 16.07 -18.21 -19.94
CA GLU A 647 15.73 -18.56 -18.55
C GLU A 647 16.94 -18.45 -17.63
N LYS A 648 18.10 -18.95 -18.06
CA LYS A 648 19.36 -18.86 -17.30
C LYS A 648 19.79 -17.40 -17.08
N ILE A 649 19.61 -16.53 -18.08
CA ILE A 649 19.91 -15.09 -17.95
C ILE A 649 18.93 -14.44 -16.97
N VAL A 650 17.63 -14.70 -17.11
CA VAL A 650 16.60 -14.15 -16.23
C VAL A 650 16.83 -14.59 -14.78
N GLU A 651 16.98 -15.89 -14.53
CA GLU A 651 17.17 -16.43 -13.17
C GLU A 651 18.44 -15.88 -12.50
N LYS A 652 19.52 -15.71 -13.28
CA LYS A 652 20.78 -15.15 -12.78
C LYS A 652 20.67 -13.68 -12.34
N HIS A 653 19.82 -12.90 -13.01
CA HIS A 653 19.79 -11.44 -12.85
C HIS A 653 18.51 -10.89 -12.21
N ALA A 654 17.43 -11.66 -12.13
CA ALA A 654 16.19 -11.29 -11.43
C ALA A 654 16.15 -11.89 -10.02
N ASP A 655 15.85 -13.19 -9.95
CA ASP A 655 15.72 -14.00 -8.74
C ASP A 655 15.64 -15.48 -9.13
N LYS A 656 15.84 -16.39 -8.18
CA LYS A 656 15.60 -17.82 -8.38
C LYS A 656 14.15 -18.09 -8.74
N PHE A 657 13.91 -19.05 -9.62
CA PHE A 657 12.55 -19.51 -9.86
C PHE A 657 12.06 -20.40 -8.71
N ALA A 658 10.81 -20.19 -8.32
CA ALA A 658 10.15 -20.97 -7.29
C ALA A 658 9.99 -22.44 -7.73
N LYS A 659 10.32 -23.38 -6.83
CA LYS A 659 10.18 -24.82 -7.03
C LYS A 659 9.56 -25.48 -5.82
N ALA A 660 8.60 -26.38 -6.06
CA ALA A 660 7.98 -27.23 -5.06
C ALA A 660 8.72 -28.56 -4.99
N LYS A 661 8.78 -29.18 -3.80
CA LYS A 661 9.59 -30.39 -3.57
C LYS A 661 9.25 -31.53 -4.52
N ASN A 662 7.96 -31.77 -4.76
CA ASN A 662 7.47 -32.90 -5.55
C ASN A 662 7.03 -32.53 -6.96
N TYR A 663 6.75 -31.25 -7.23
CA TYR A 663 6.04 -30.82 -8.44
C TYR A 663 6.85 -29.90 -9.36
N GLY A 664 8.15 -29.69 -9.12
CA GLY A 664 8.99 -28.91 -10.03
C GLY A 664 8.75 -27.41 -9.95
N PHE A 665 8.80 -26.70 -11.07
CA PHE A 665 8.58 -25.26 -11.09
C PHE A 665 7.15 -24.90 -10.66
N VAL A 666 7.07 -23.86 -9.83
CA VAL A 666 5.83 -23.37 -9.24
C VAL A 666 5.15 -22.38 -10.17
N THR A 667 3.89 -22.67 -10.48
CA THR A 667 2.96 -21.78 -11.20
C THR A 667 1.78 -21.42 -10.30
N SER A 668 1.15 -20.27 -10.55
CA SER A 668 -0.06 -19.85 -9.83
C SER A 668 -1.15 -20.90 -9.97
N CYS A 669 -1.35 -21.42 -11.18
CA CYS A 669 -2.34 -22.45 -11.47
C CYS A 669 -1.69 -23.85 -11.42
N PRO A 670 -2.26 -24.83 -10.67
CA PRO A 670 -1.74 -26.19 -10.61
C PRO A 670 -1.66 -26.91 -11.96
N THR A 671 -2.43 -26.46 -12.96
CA THR A 671 -2.42 -27.05 -14.32
C THR A 671 -1.11 -26.83 -15.07
N ASN A 672 -0.30 -25.84 -14.65
CA ASN A 672 0.96 -25.46 -15.29
C ASN A 672 2.20 -25.90 -14.50
N LEU A 673 2.06 -26.73 -13.46
CA LEU A 673 3.18 -27.23 -12.66
C LEU A 673 4.16 -28.12 -13.46
N GLY A 674 5.29 -28.42 -12.85
CA GLY A 674 6.31 -29.31 -13.41
C GLY A 674 7.31 -28.51 -14.22
N THR A 675 7.31 -28.76 -15.52
CA THR A 675 8.17 -28.02 -16.45
C THR A 675 7.71 -26.58 -16.65
N GLY A 676 6.42 -26.29 -16.38
CA GLY A 676 5.77 -25.07 -16.87
C GLY A 676 5.66 -24.97 -18.38
N MET A 677 6.15 -26.00 -19.11
CA MET A 677 6.45 -25.92 -20.53
C MET A 677 5.22 -26.26 -21.37
N ARG A 678 5.09 -25.55 -22.49
CA ARG A 678 4.31 -26.02 -23.63
C ARG A 678 5.07 -25.72 -24.92
N ALA A 679 5.44 -26.78 -25.63
CA ALA A 679 5.97 -26.72 -26.98
C ALA A 679 4.86 -27.00 -28.00
N SER A 680 4.80 -26.23 -29.08
CA SER A 680 3.85 -26.44 -30.17
C SER A 680 4.42 -26.16 -31.55
N VAL A 681 3.79 -26.77 -32.57
CA VAL A 681 4.09 -26.54 -33.99
C VAL A 681 2.78 -26.36 -34.75
N HIS A 682 2.77 -25.43 -35.70
CA HIS A 682 1.71 -25.35 -36.71
C HIS A 682 2.01 -26.30 -37.87
N ILE A 683 1.11 -27.26 -38.11
CA ILE A 683 1.22 -28.24 -39.21
C ILE A 683 -0.09 -28.33 -39.99
N LYS A 684 0.00 -28.71 -41.27
CA LYS A 684 -1.17 -28.93 -42.13
C LYS A 684 -1.56 -30.40 -42.14
N ILE A 685 -2.80 -30.69 -41.78
CA ILE A 685 -3.39 -32.04 -41.79
C ILE A 685 -4.79 -32.03 -42.43
N PRO A 686 -4.92 -31.57 -43.69
CA PRO A 686 -6.21 -31.32 -44.33
C PRO A 686 -7.12 -32.55 -44.45
N ALA A 687 -6.58 -33.78 -44.53
CA ALA A 687 -7.41 -34.99 -44.56
C ALA A 687 -8.03 -35.27 -43.19
N LEU A 688 -7.26 -35.13 -42.11
CA LEU A 688 -7.74 -35.30 -40.73
C LEU A 688 -8.61 -34.14 -40.22
N THR A 689 -8.58 -32.98 -40.88
CA THR A 689 -9.43 -31.82 -40.58
C THR A 689 -10.50 -31.55 -41.63
N LYS A 690 -10.80 -32.54 -42.49
CA LYS A 690 -11.77 -32.41 -43.58
C LYS A 690 -13.13 -31.90 -43.05
N GLY A 691 -13.70 -30.93 -43.75
CA GLY A 691 -14.95 -30.27 -43.34
C GLY A 691 -14.80 -29.27 -42.19
N GLY A 692 -13.58 -28.83 -41.87
CA GLY A 692 -13.32 -27.79 -40.86
C GLY A 692 -13.46 -28.27 -39.41
N SER A 693 -13.51 -29.59 -39.19
CA SER A 693 -13.69 -30.21 -37.88
C SER A 693 -12.39 -30.83 -37.38
N ASP A 694 -12.05 -30.63 -36.11
CA ASP A 694 -10.86 -31.20 -35.47
C ASP A 694 -11.11 -32.56 -34.78
N LYS A 695 -12.33 -33.12 -34.92
CA LYS A 695 -12.73 -34.36 -34.23
C LYS A 695 -11.84 -35.57 -34.57
N GLU A 696 -11.57 -35.81 -35.85
CA GLU A 696 -10.73 -36.95 -36.25
C GLU A 696 -9.27 -36.71 -35.88
N ALA A 697 -8.76 -35.49 -36.11
CA ALA A 697 -7.45 -35.08 -35.62
C ALA A 697 -7.29 -35.32 -34.10
N LYS A 698 -8.28 -34.96 -33.28
CA LYS A 698 -8.27 -35.22 -31.81
C LYS A 698 -8.25 -36.71 -31.49
N LYS A 699 -9.01 -37.52 -32.22
CA LYS A 699 -9.06 -38.97 -32.04
C LYS A 699 -7.73 -39.63 -32.34
N VAL A 700 -7.01 -39.17 -33.37
CA VAL A 700 -5.66 -39.63 -33.72
C VAL A 700 -4.60 -39.09 -32.74
N CYS A 701 -4.66 -37.81 -32.38
CA CYS A 701 -3.66 -37.18 -31.52
C CYS A 701 -3.69 -37.65 -30.07
N LYS A 702 -4.87 -37.95 -29.51
CA LYS A 702 -5.02 -38.28 -28.08
C LYS A 702 -4.21 -39.53 -27.67
N PRO A 703 -4.26 -40.68 -28.38
CA PRO A 703 -3.40 -41.82 -28.09
C PRO A 703 -1.90 -41.54 -28.23
N LEU A 704 -1.52 -40.55 -29.04
CA LEU A 704 -0.13 -40.11 -29.25
C LEU A 704 0.36 -39.15 -28.15
N GLY A 705 -0.46 -38.86 -27.14
CA GLY A 705 -0.14 -37.89 -26.09
C GLY A 705 -0.17 -36.43 -26.58
N LEU A 706 -0.71 -36.17 -27.77
CA LEU A 706 -0.79 -34.84 -28.38
C LEU A 706 -2.16 -34.19 -28.16
N SER A 707 -2.14 -32.87 -28.00
CA SER A 707 -3.29 -31.99 -28.07
C SER A 707 -3.28 -31.27 -29.43
N VAL A 708 -4.47 -31.18 -30.04
CA VAL A 708 -4.71 -30.44 -31.28
C VAL A 708 -5.75 -29.34 -31.06
N ARG A 709 -5.54 -28.18 -31.69
CA ARG A 709 -6.41 -27.00 -31.60
C ARG A 709 -6.20 -26.03 -32.78
N GLY A 710 -7.06 -25.03 -32.89
CA GLY A 710 -6.97 -23.97 -33.90
C GLY A 710 -5.82 -22.99 -33.68
N LEU A 711 -5.61 -22.10 -34.66
CA LEU A 711 -4.42 -21.24 -34.78
C LEU A 711 -4.31 -20.15 -33.71
N GLY A 712 -5.44 -19.77 -33.08
CA GLY A 712 -5.45 -18.79 -31.98
C GLY A 712 -5.47 -19.43 -30.59
N GLY A 713 -5.33 -20.76 -30.50
CA GLY A 713 -5.34 -21.52 -29.24
C GLY A 713 -6.63 -22.32 -29.02
N GLU A 714 -6.94 -22.59 -27.75
CA GLU A 714 -8.13 -23.35 -27.35
C GLU A 714 -9.41 -22.66 -27.85
N HIS A 715 -10.35 -23.45 -28.37
CA HIS A 715 -11.64 -23.01 -28.92
C HIS A 715 -11.57 -22.07 -30.13
N THR A 716 -10.41 -21.93 -30.77
CA THR A 716 -10.29 -21.16 -32.02
C THR A 716 -10.49 -22.04 -33.26
N PRO A 717 -10.93 -21.47 -34.39
CA PRO A 717 -11.11 -22.23 -35.64
C PRO A 717 -9.80 -22.84 -36.17
N ILE A 718 -9.94 -23.97 -36.83
CA ILE A 718 -8.87 -24.58 -37.64
C ILE A 718 -8.61 -23.68 -38.86
N GLY A 719 -7.36 -23.63 -39.34
CA GLY A 719 -7.04 -22.93 -40.57
C GLY A 719 -7.84 -23.48 -41.76
N GLU A 720 -8.24 -22.62 -42.69
CA GLU A 720 -9.01 -23.03 -43.89
C GLU A 720 -8.26 -24.08 -44.73
N ASP A 721 -6.93 -24.09 -44.66
CA ASP A 721 -6.05 -25.05 -45.32
C ASP A 721 -5.74 -26.31 -44.49
N GLY A 722 -6.45 -26.50 -43.37
CA GLY A 722 -6.24 -27.62 -42.45
C GLY A 722 -5.07 -27.42 -41.48
N THR A 723 -4.57 -26.19 -41.30
CA THR A 723 -3.50 -25.92 -40.33
C THR A 723 -4.00 -25.96 -38.89
N VAL A 724 -3.27 -26.66 -38.02
CA VAL A 724 -3.54 -26.83 -36.59
C VAL A 724 -2.31 -26.57 -35.71
N ASP A 725 -2.51 -26.15 -34.46
CA ASP A 725 -1.48 -26.14 -33.40
C ASP A 725 -1.45 -27.51 -32.69
N ILE A 726 -0.32 -28.19 -32.79
CA ILE A 726 -0.04 -29.47 -32.13
C ILE A 726 0.92 -29.25 -30.97
N SER A 727 0.61 -29.81 -29.80
CA SER A 727 1.47 -29.76 -28.62
C SER A 727 1.38 -31.04 -27.78
N PRO A 728 2.43 -31.45 -27.06
CA PRO A 728 2.32 -32.49 -26.05
C PRO A 728 1.34 -32.05 -24.96
N SER A 729 0.54 -33.00 -24.47
CA SER A 729 -0.46 -32.75 -23.43
C SER A 729 0.15 -32.69 -22.02
N ALA A 730 1.17 -33.51 -21.76
CA ALA A 730 1.84 -33.61 -20.46
C ALA A 730 2.78 -32.41 -20.20
N ARG A 731 2.78 -31.95 -18.94
CA ARG A 731 3.66 -30.85 -18.46
C ARG A 731 4.33 -31.16 -17.12
N LEU A 732 3.70 -32.04 -16.32
CA LEU A 732 4.12 -32.48 -15.00
C LEU A 732 4.53 -33.96 -15.05
N MET A 733 5.44 -34.38 -14.16
CA MET A 733 6.07 -35.72 -14.16
C MET A 733 6.69 -36.14 -15.51
N ILE A 734 7.20 -35.17 -16.28
CA ILE A 734 7.91 -35.36 -17.55
C ILE A 734 9.02 -34.31 -17.63
N GLU A 735 10.16 -34.66 -18.23
CA GLU A 735 11.28 -33.72 -18.40
C GLU A 735 11.08 -32.82 -19.63
N GLU A 736 11.66 -31.63 -19.64
CA GLU A 736 11.58 -30.67 -20.75
C GLU A 736 12.12 -31.26 -22.07
N ALA A 737 13.24 -31.97 -22.02
CA ALA A 737 13.81 -32.68 -23.16
C ALA A 737 12.84 -33.75 -23.70
N ASP A 738 12.13 -34.45 -22.81
CA ASP A 738 11.14 -35.45 -23.21
C ASP A 738 9.89 -34.83 -23.84
N ILE A 739 9.46 -33.65 -23.39
CA ILE A 739 8.36 -32.91 -24.05
C ILE A 739 8.69 -32.65 -25.51
N ILE A 740 9.89 -32.11 -25.80
CA ILE A 740 10.28 -31.79 -27.18
C ILE A 740 10.48 -33.04 -28.04
N CYS A 741 11.08 -34.10 -27.51
CA CYS A 741 11.16 -35.38 -28.22
C CYS A 741 9.76 -35.95 -28.52
N SER A 742 8.82 -35.86 -27.57
CA SER A 742 7.46 -36.37 -27.74
C SER A 742 6.66 -35.56 -28.77
N LEU A 743 6.91 -34.25 -28.87
CA LEU A 743 6.33 -33.42 -29.94
C LEU A 743 6.79 -33.90 -31.31
N TYR A 744 8.10 -34.12 -31.50
CA TYR A 744 8.64 -34.60 -32.76
C TYR A 744 8.09 -35.98 -33.14
N GLU A 745 8.12 -36.91 -32.19
CA GLU A 745 7.58 -38.26 -32.34
C GLU A 745 6.10 -38.26 -32.69
N GLY A 746 5.31 -37.47 -31.96
CA GLY A 746 3.88 -37.32 -32.21
C GLY A 746 3.58 -36.72 -33.58
N ILE A 747 4.36 -35.73 -34.03
CA ILE A 747 4.21 -35.15 -35.39
C ILE A 747 4.52 -36.21 -36.45
N LYS A 748 5.58 -37.00 -36.28
CA LYS A 748 5.92 -38.09 -37.20
C LYS A 748 4.76 -39.07 -37.36
N LEU A 749 4.22 -39.57 -36.25
CA LEU A 749 3.09 -40.51 -36.25
C LEU A 749 1.80 -39.88 -36.79
N LEU A 750 1.57 -38.59 -36.52
CA LEU A 750 0.41 -37.87 -37.04
C LEU A 750 0.48 -37.67 -38.55
N LEU A 751 1.67 -37.43 -39.13
CA LEU A 751 1.84 -37.33 -40.57
C LEU A 751 1.66 -38.67 -41.28
N GLU A 752 2.05 -39.79 -40.66
CA GLU A 752 1.75 -41.13 -41.16
C GLU A 752 0.23 -41.36 -41.23
N ALA A 753 -0.50 -40.98 -40.17
CA ALA A 753 -1.96 -41.07 -40.14
C ALA A 753 -2.63 -40.14 -41.17
N GLU A 754 -2.13 -38.92 -41.33
CA GLU A 754 -2.60 -37.96 -42.34
C GLU A 754 -2.41 -38.50 -43.77
N ASN A 755 -1.25 -39.10 -44.06
CA ASN A 755 -1.00 -39.67 -45.38
C ASN A 755 -1.90 -40.87 -45.66
N LYS A 756 -2.12 -41.74 -44.66
CA LYS A 756 -3.08 -42.83 -44.76
C LYS A 756 -4.51 -42.30 -45.01
N ALA A 757 -4.92 -41.26 -44.30
CA ALA A 757 -6.23 -40.64 -44.50
C ALA A 757 -6.37 -40.00 -45.90
N LYS A 758 -5.28 -39.51 -46.51
CA LYS A 758 -5.28 -39.04 -47.91
C LYS A 758 -5.40 -40.17 -48.92
N GLU A 759 -4.81 -41.33 -48.65
CA GLU A 759 -4.91 -42.51 -49.51
C GLU A 759 -6.31 -43.15 -49.46
N GLU A 760 -7.00 -43.03 -48.32
CA GLU A 760 -8.36 -43.54 -48.10
C GLU A 760 -9.47 -42.58 -48.58
N ALA A 761 -9.14 -41.32 -48.89
CA ALA A 761 -10.08 -40.26 -49.27
C ALA A 761 -10.16 -40.03 -50.78
#